data_AF-A0A2V9A4P1-F1
#
_entry.id   AF-A0A2V9A4P1-F1
#
_cell.length_a   1.000
_cell.length_b   1.000
_cell.length_c   1.000
_cell.angle_alpha   90.00
_cell.angle_beta   90.00
_cell.angle_gamma   90.00
#
_symmetry.space_group_name_H-M   'P 1'
#
loop_
_entity.id
_entity.type
_entity.pdbx_description
1 polymer ?
#
loop_
_entity_poly.entity_id
_entity_poly.type
_entity_poly.pdbx_seq_one_letter_code
_entity_poly.pdbx_strand_id
1 'polypeptide(L)'
;MESFKNELKQVLRRLGRAPLFTAITLITLAAGVGANTVVFSVLEGVLLKPLPYPKPDELIGVWLTAPGIQLKEFELSPSDYFIFRDQNRTLQDLGLYAGDSVSVTGVAEPEQVRALRVTDGTLPLLGMPPVLGRIFTKQDDSPGAPETAMLSYGYWSRKFGGDASVVGRNIIVDGKNRQIIGILPQRFHFLDWEDPGVIIPFQFDRNKTHLGNFSYEGLARLKPAVTIEQVNTDVARMLPIVMTSFPTPPGFSIKLFEDARIGPNVRPLKRDVVGDVGSVLWVLMGSIGMVLLIACANVANLLLVRVEGRRQELAVRGALGASRLHIAGDLLLESVLLGLLGSTVGLGLAYAALRVLAAIAPTGLPRVREISINGPVLLFTLLISLLASILFGAIPIFKYAGVHLSTGIREGGRALSQSREQHRARSILVVVQVALALVLLICSGLMIRTFRALTNVNPGFFGPASLQTFRISIPSTMVKENEQVVRTQEEILHRLAAIPGVGSAGIVSVLPMTFGGWHDPVFIENHTYAEGELPPLRTFRFVSPEYLDTVGTPLVAGRRITWNDTYKKIPVAMVSENVARELWHYPAAALGKRIRVASKDDWREIVGVVGDVHDEGVSKPATTIVYWPLLMDHFESDDTMSMREVAFVIRSSRTGSQSFLNEVRQAVWSLNPNLPLADVHPMDFFYKRSMARTSFTLIMLGVAGCMALLLGVVGIYGVIAYSVSQRT
;
A
#
# COMPACT_ATOMS: atom_id res chain seq x y z
N MET A 1 -21.34 2.33 -48.75
CA MET A 1 -20.05 1.69 -48.39
C MET A 1 -18.88 2.21 -49.24
N GLU A 2 -19.06 2.46 -50.55
CA GLU A 2 -18.00 3.00 -51.41
C GLU A 2 -17.59 4.46 -51.13
N SER A 3 -18.51 5.36 -50.78
CA SER A 3 -18.14 6.76 -50.49
C SER A 3 -17.26 6.87 -49.24
N PHE A 4 -17.60 6.15 -48.16
CA PHE A 4 -16.79 6.10 -46.94
C PHE A 4 -15.36 5.57 -47.18
N LYS A 5 -15.20 4.53 -48.01
CA LYS A 5 -13.89 4.01 -48.40
C LYS A 5 -13.05 5.05 -49.17
N ASN A 6 -13.69 5.82 -50.05
CA ASN A 6 -13.04 6.87 -50.83
C ASN A 6 -12.67 8.09 -49.97
N GLU A 7 -13.53 8.48 -49.03
CA GLU A 7 -13.26 9.53 -48.04
C GLU A 7 -12.08 9.16 -47.13
N LEU A 8 -12.06 7.92 -46.62
CA LEU A 8 -10.95 7.39 -45.82
C LEU A 8 -9.61 7.44 -46.58
N LYS A 9 -9.60 6.99 -47.84
CA LYS A 9 -8.40 7.01 -48.70
C LYS A 9 -7.93 8.43 -48.99
N GLN A 10 -8.85 9.37 -49.19
CA GLN A 10 -8.52 10.79 -49.39
C GLN A 10 -7.91 11.41 -48.13
N VAL A 11 -8.46 11.13 -46.95
CA VAL A 11 -7.92 11.65 -45.68
C VAL A 11 -6.52 11.09 -45.40
N LEU A 12 -6.31 9.79 -45.57
CA LEU A 12 -4.98 9.18 -45.41
C LEU A 12 -3.94 9.80 -46.35
N ARG A 13 -4.32 10.03 -47.61
CA ARG A 13 -3.44 10.70 -48.59
C ARG A 13 -3.15 12.16 -48.21
N ARG A 14 -4.12 12.87 -47.63
CA ARG A 14 -3.93 14.25 -47.13
C ARG A 14 -2.98 14.29 -45.94
N LEU A 15 -3.08 13.34 -45.01
CA LEU A 15 -2.17 13.22 -43.87
C LEU A 15 -0.74 12.89 -44.33
N GLY A 16 -0.58 11.96 -45.29
CA GLY A 16 0.72 11.63 -45.88
C GLY A 16 1.40 12.79 -46.62
N ARG A 17 0.64 13.78 -47.09
CA ARG A 17 1.18 15.00 -47.71
C ARG A 17 1.60 16.09 -46.71
N ALA A 18 1.27 15.94 -45.44
CA ALA A 18 1.63 16.86 -44.37
C ALA A 18 2.33 16.11 -43.22
N PRO A 19 3.53 15.55 -43.46
CA PRO A 19 4.18 14.63 -42.53
C PRO A 19 4.52 15.29 -41.18
N LEU A 20 4.99 16.54 -41.18
CA LEU A 20 5.34 17.26 -39.94
C LEU A 20 4.12 17.52 -39.04
N PHE A 21 3.03 18.03 -39.63
CA PHE A 21 1.76 18.23 -38.94
C PHE A 21 1.22 16.92 -38.36
N THR A 22 1.23 15.85 -39.17
CA THR A 22 0.71 14.54 -38.78
C THR A 22 1.56 13.96 -37.65
N ALA A 23 2.88 14.01 -37.74
CA ALA A 23 3.78 13.51 -36.71
C ALA A 23 3.60 14.25 -35.37
N ILE A 24 3.58 15.58 -35.36
CA ILE A 24 3.40 16.38 -34.13
C ILE A 24 2.03 16.08 -33.50
N THR A 25 0.99 15.99 -34.32
CA THR A 25 -0.38 15.68 -33.87
C THR A 25 -0.45 14.28 -33.25
N LEU A 26 0.12 13.28 -33.92
CA LEU A 26 0.14 11.90 -33.42
C LEU A 26 0.94 11.78 -32.13
N ILE A 27 2.12 12.41 -32.01
CA ILE A 27 2.93 12.38 -30.79
C ILE A 27 2.18 13.05 -29.63
N THR A 28 1.54 14.20 -29.88
CA THR A 28 0.78 14.94 -28.88
C THR A 28 -0.40 14.12 -28.35
N LEU A 29 -1.17 13.49 -29.26
CA LEU A 29 -2.28 12.62 -28.90
C LEU A 29 -1.81 11.33 -28.22
N ALA A 30 -0.75 10.71 -28.72
CA ALA A 30 -0.17 9.50 -28.13
C ALA A 30 0.29 9.74 -26.70
N ALA A 31 0.92 10.89 -26.42
CA ALA A 31 1.33 11.26 -25.07
C ALA A 31 0.12 11.47 -24.14
N GLY A 32 -0.87 12.28 -24.57
CA GLY A 32 -2.06 12.55 -23.75
C GLY A 32 -2.90 11.30 -23.48
N VAL A 33 -3.24 10.55 -24.52
CA VAL A 33 -4.07 9.32 -24.42
C VAL A 33 -3.29 8.19 -23.76
N GLY A 34 -2.01 8.02 -24.08
CA GLY A 34 -1.15 7.00 -23.48
C GLY A 34 -1.00 7.19 -21.97
N ALA A 35 -0.73 8.41 -21.50
CA ALA A 35 -0.65 8.70 -20.07
C ALA A 35 -1.97 8.44 -19.34
N ASN A 36 -3.10 8.84 -19.92
CA ASN A 36 -4.43 8.52 -19.37
C ASN A 36 -4.67 7.01 -19.31
N THR A 37 -4.22 6.28 -20.32
CA THR A 37 -4.35 4.82 -20.38
C THR A 37 -3.52 4.14 -19.29
N VAL A 38 -2.29 4.60 -19.04
CA VAL A 38 -1.44 4.08 -17.95
C VAL A 38 -2.11 4.27 -16.59
N VAL A 39 -2.51 5.50 -16.25
CA VAL A 39 -3.10 5.77 -14.92
C VAL A 39 -4.48 5.16 -14.76
N PHE A 40 -5.29 5.12 -15.81
CA PHE A 40 -6.53 4.36 -15.78
C PHE A 40 -6.28 2.86 -15.60
N SER A 41 -5.21 2.28 -16.17
CA SER A 41 -4.88 0.87 -15.93
C SER A 41 -4.51 0.61 -14.47
N VAL A 42 -3.80 1.54 -13.82
CA VAL A 42 -3.50 1.46 -12.38
C VAL A 42 -4.79 1.60 -11.56
N LEU A 43 -5.62 2.60 -11.86
CA LEU A 43 -6.89 2.85 -11.18
C LEU A 43 -7.85 1.66 -11.37
N GLU A 44 -7.92 1.09 -12.57
CA GLU A 44 -8.71 -0.10 -12.86
C GLU A 44 -8.18 -1.29 -12.08
N GLY A 45 -6.90 -1.64 -12.21
CA GLY A 45 -6.33 -2.82 -11.56
C GLY A 45 -6.36 -2.77 -10.03
N VAL A 46 -6.17 -1.58 -9.43
CA VAL A 46 -6.13 -1.41 -7.98
C VAL A 46 -7.52 -1.13 -7.40
N LEU A 47 -8.26 -0.17 -7.97
CA LEU A 47 -9.48 0.39 -7.37
C LEU A 47 -10.77 -0.12 -8.00
N LEU A 48 -10.85 -0.42 -9.30
CA LEU A 48 -12.12 -0.81 -9.93
C LEU A 48 -12.28 -2.31 -10.01
N LYS A 49 -11.20 -3.03 -10.34
CA LYS A 49 -11.19 -4.47 -10.53
C LYS A 49 -11.68 -5.15 -9.26
N PRO A 50 -12.72 -5.99 -9.35
CA PRO A 50 -13.20 -6.76 -8.20
C PRO A 50 -12.07 -7.60 -7.59
N LEU A 51 -12.23 -7.97 -6.32
CA LEU A 51 -11.31 -8.92 -5.71
C LEU A 51 -11.40 -10.28 -6.45
N PRO A 52 -10.30 -11.04 -6.55
CA PRO A 52 -10.27 -12.33 -7.26
C PRO A 52 -10.95 -13.47 -6.47
N TYR A 53 -12.09 -13.16 -5.84
CA TYR A 53 -12.90 -14.09 -5.07
C TYR A 53 -14.30 -14.23 -5.68
N PRO A 54 -14.95 -15.39 -5.56
CA PRO A 54 -16.34 -15.54 -5.96
C PRO A 54 -17.25 -14.57 -5.20
N LYS A 55 -18.11 -13.86 -5.93
CA LYS A 55 -19.05 -12.85 -5.38
C LYS A 55 -18.38 -11.90 -4.39
N PRO A 56 -17.43 -11.07 -4.84
CA PRO A 56 -16.58 -10.27 -3.96
C PRO A 56 -17.35 -9.16 -3.23
N ASP A 57 -18.50 -8.72 -3.77
CA ASP A 57 -19.37 -7.71 -3.14
C ASP A 57 -20.08 -8.24 -1.88
N GLU A 58 -20.14 -9.56 -1.70
CA GLU A 58 -20.65 -10.19 -0.47
C GLU A 58 -19.57 -10.34 0.61
N LEU A 59 -18.29 -10.07 0.31
CA LEU A 59 -17.19 -10.21 1.26
C LEU A 59 -16.96 -8.90 2.02
N ILE A 60 -16.89 -9.02 3.34
CA ILE A 60 -16.75 -7.89 4.26
C ILE A 60 -15.62 -8.14 5.25
N GLY A 61 -14.93 -7.06 5.61
CA GLY A 61 -14.07 -7.00 6.77
C GLY A 61 -14.90 -6.66 8.00
N VAL A 62 -14.69 -7.40 9.08
CA VAL A 62 -15.39 -7.19 10.35
C VAL A 62 -14.45 -6.49 11.31
N TRP A 63 -14.73 -5.21 11.55
CA TRP A 63 -13.98 -4.33 12.44
C TRP A 63 -14.90 -3.76 13.51
N LEU A 64 -14.31 -3.30 14.61
CA LEU A 64 -14.99 -2.63 15.71
C LEU A 64 -14.52 -1.18 15.82
N THR A 65 -15.23 -0.37 16.59
CA THR A 65 -14.88 1.01 16.97
C THR A 65 -15.06 1.18 18.46
N ALA A 66 -14.26 2.01 19.12
CA ALA A 66 -14.36 2.27 20.56
C ALA A 66 -14.21 3.78 20.80
N PRO A 67 -15.27 4.56 20.51
CA PRO A 67 -15.26 6.01 20.67
C PRO A 67 -14.98 6.45 22.10
N GLY A 68 -15.25 5.61 23.10
CA GLY A 68 -14.95 5.90 24.51
C GLY A 68 -13.46 6.07 24.81
N ILE A 69 -12.59 5.43 24.03
CA ILE A 69 -11.13 5.52 24.11
C ILE A 69 -10.50 6.08 22.83
N GLN A 70 -11.30 6.79 22.02
CA GLN A 70 -10.86 7.45 20.78
C GLN A 70 -10.27 6.51 19.71
N LEU A 71 -10.54 5.20 19.80
CA LEU A 71 -10.16 4.26 18.76
C LEU A 71 -11.21 4.24 17.66
N LYS A 72 -10.83 4.77 16.49
CA LYS A 72 -11.72 4.83 15.31
C LYS A 72 -12.02 3.45 14.75
N GLU A 73 -11.02 2.58 14.74
CA GLU A 73 -11.14 1.19 14.29
C GLU A 73 -10.11 0.30 14.98
N PHE A 74 -10.50 -0.95 15.25
CA PHE A 74 -9.63 -2.01 15.76
C PHE A 74 -10.20 -3.40 15.43
N GLU A 75 -9.36 -4.42 15.59
CA GLU A 75 -9.57 -5.82 15.20
C GLU A 75 -10.59 -6.56 16.10
N LEU A 76 -10.89 -7.81 15.76
CA LEU A 76 -11.73 -8.69 16.58
C LEU A 76 -10.92 -9.43 17.63
N SER A 77 -11.64 -9.85 18.67
CA SER A 77 -11.18 -10.81 19.66
C SER A 77 -11.69 -12.24 19.39
N PRO A 78 -11.07 -13.27 19.99
CA PRO A 78 -11.64 -14.61 20.00
C PRO A 78 -13.04 -14.65 20.66
N SER A 79 -13.29 -13.82 21.67
CA SER A 79 -14.61 -13.69 22.31
C SER A 79 -15.68 -13.17 21.35
N ASP A 80 -15.36 -12.17 20.52
CA ASP A 80 -16.26 -11.67 19.48
C ASP A 80 -16.55 -12.78 18.46
N TYR A 81 -15.51 -13.48 18.02
CA TYR A 81 -15.64 -14.55 17.04
C TYR A 81 -16.62 -15.64 17.48
N PHE A 82 -16.53 -16.14 18.71
CA PHE A 82 -17.46 -17.16 19.18
C PHE A 82 -18.91 -16.68 19.18
N ILE A 83 -19.19 -15.49 19.71
CA ILE A 83 -20.58 -14.98 19.75
C ILE A 83 -21.06 -14.62 18.35
N PHE A 84 -20.25 -13.94 17.55
CA PHE A 84 -20.65 -13.53 16.21
C PHE A 84 -20.90 -14.74 15.34
N ARG A 85 -20.06 -15.78 15.42
CA ARG A 85 -20.29 -17.01 14.67
C ARG A 85 -21.53 -17.77 15.13
N ASP A 86 -21.77 -17.87 16.44
CA ASP A 86 -22.90 -18.63 16.99
C ASP A 86 -24.25 -17.90 16.84
N GLN A 87 -24.26 -16.57 16.96
CA GLN A 87 -25.49 -15.79 17.10
C GLN A 87 -25.80 -14.85 15.94
N ASN A 88 -24.93 -14.75 14.92
CA ASN A 88 -25.25 -13.91 13.77
C ASN A 88 -26.51 -14.41 13.05
N ARG A 89 -27.25 -13.46 12.47
CA ARG A 89 -28.39 -13.73 11.61
C ARG A 89 -28.15 -13.27 10.18
N THR A 90 -27.14 -12.44 9.98
CA THR A 90 -26.87 -11.70 8.75
C THR A 90 -25.72 -12.28 7.91
N LEU A 91 -24.86 -13.13 8.48
CA LEU A 91 -23.65 -13.66 7.84
C LEU A 91 -23.82 -15.13 7.44
N GLN A 92 -23.16 -15.56 6.36
CA GLN A 92 -23.09 -16.97 5.99
C GLN A 92 -22.14 -17.72 6.94
N ASP A 93 -20.97 -17.14 7.18
CA ASP A 93 -20.01 -17.56 8.20
C ASP A 93 -19.07 -16.37 8.53
N LEU A 94 -18.29 -16.53 9.59
CA LEU A 94 -17.25 -15.62 10.04
C LEU A 94 -15.94 -16.41 10.19
N GLY A 95 -14.85 -15.83 9.71
CA GLY A 95 -13.49 -16.31 9.89
C GLY A 95 -12.63 -15.26 10.58
N LEU A 96 -11.63 -15.71 11.33
CA LEU A 96 -10.54 -14.88 11.82
C LEU A 96 -9.27 -15.27 11.07
N TYR A 97 -8.36 -14.31 10.93
CA TYR A 97 -7.02 -14.55 10.42
C TYR A 97 -5.98 -13.64 11.06
N ALA A 98 -4.73 -14.09 11.05
CA ALA A 98 -3.58 -13.27 11.41
C ALA A 98 -2.34 -13.72 10.63
N GLY A 99 -1.47 -12.76 10.34
CA GLY A 99 -0.16 -13.03 9.77
C GLY A 99 0.77 -13.63 10.79
N ASP A 100 1.58 -14.59 10.35
CA ASP A 100 2.57 -15.24 11.18
C ASP A 100 3.83 -15.52 10.34
N SER A 101 4.92 -15.90 10.99
CA SER A 101 6.15 -16.32 10.33
C SER A 101 6.73 -17.50 11.08
N VAL A 102 6.61 -18.68 10.47
CA VAL A 102 6.91 -19.95 11.12
C VAL A 102 8.24 -20.51 10.65
N SER A 103 8.97 -21.18 11.54
CA SER A 103 10.20 -21.88 11.20
C SER A 103 9.86 -23.28 10.70
N VAL A 104 10.15 -23.57 9.43
CA VAL A 104 9.96 -24.89 8.82
C VAL A 104 11.28 -25.64 8.81
N THR A 105 11.32 -26.83 9.42
CA THR A 105 12.51 -27.67 9.54
C THR A 105 12.21 -29.14 9.19
N GLY A 106 13.26 -29.97 9.13
CA GLY A 106 13.13 -31.43 8.97
C GLY A 106 12.98 -31.97 7.53
N VAL A 107 12.90 -31.10 6.51
CA VAL A 107 12.79 -31.52 5.09
C VAL A 107 14.01 -31.10 4.25
N ALA A 108 14.66 -29.96 4.56
CA ALA A 108 16.01 -29.57 4.08
C ALA A 108 16.56 -28.46 4.98
N GLU A 109 17.27 -27.48 4.41
CA GLU A 109 17.72 -26.26 5.08
C GLU A 109 16.54 -25.60 5.83
N PRO A 110 16.71 -25.32 7.13
CA PRO A 110 15.76 -24.55 7.91
C PRO A 110 15.48 -23.20 7.25
N GLU A 111 14.20 -22.95 6.99
CA GLU A 111 13.73 -21.68 6.43
C GLU A 111 12.59 -21.14 7.28
N GLN A 112 12.51 -19.81 7.39
CA GLN A 112 11.35 -19.16 7.98
C GLN A 112 10.42 -18.81 6.83
N VAL A 113 9.17 -19.24 6.98
CA VAL A 113 8.15 -19.15 5.95
C VAL A 113 7.04 -18.28 6.48
N ARG A 114 6.60 -17.30 5.69
CA ARG A 114 5.38 -16.55 6.03
C ARG A 114 4.22 -17.52 6.15
N ALA A 115 3.54 -17.44 7.27
CA ALA A 115 2.37 -18.25 7.54
C ALA A 115 1.13 -17.39 7.66
N LEU A 116 0.00 -18.04 7.45
CA LEU A 116 -1.30 -17.47 7.74
C LEU A 116 -1.98 -18.35 8.78
N ARG A 117 -2.34 -17.77 9.91
CA ARG A 117 -3.24 -18.42 10.86
C ARG A 117 -4.67 -18.09 10.49
N VAL A 118 -5.53 -19.10 10.50
CA VAL A 118 -6.94 -18.96 10.13
C VAL A 118 -7.82 -19.78 11.05
N THR A 119 -9.09 -19.38 11.19
CA THR A 119 -10.12 -20.33 11.65
C THR A 119 -10.65 -21.15 10.47
N ASP A 120 -11.36 -22.24 10.77
CA ASP A 120 -11.89 -23.16 9.75
C ASP A 120 -12.79 -22.47 8.70
N GLY A 121 -13.47 -21.38 9.07
CA GLY A 121 -14.37 -20.61 8.19
C GLY A 121 -13.68 -19.70 7.18
N THR A 122 -12.42 -19.29 7.40
CA THR A 122 -11.77 -18.23 6.61
C THR A 122 -11.53 -18.61 5.14
N LEU A 123 -10.93 -19.77 4.89
CA LEU A 123 -10.63 -20.22 3.51
C LEU A 123 -11.91 -20.59 2.71
N PRO A 124 -12.92 -21.27 3.30
CA PRO A 124 -14.20 -21.48 2.64
C PRO A 124 -14.91 -20.18 2.23
N LEU A 125 -14.86 -19.14 3.09
CA LEU A 125 -15.44 -17.83 2.78
C LEU A 125 -14.86 -17.22 1.50
N LEU A 126 -13.55 -17.39 1.25
CA LEU A 126 -12.89 -16.91 0.03
C LEU A 126 -13.17 -17.78 -1.21
N GLY A 127 -13.85 -18.93 -1.06
CA GLY A 127 -14.14 -19.84 -2.16
C GLY A 127 -12.89 -20.47 -2.76
N MET A 128 -11.91 -20.79 -1.92
CA MET A 128 -10.59 -21.30 -2.30
C MET A 128 -10.43 -22.80 -1.96
N PRO A 129 -11.02 -23.72 -2.73
CA PRO A 129 -10.83 -25.15 -2.49
C PRO A 129 -9.39 -25.57 -2.82
N PRO A 130 -8.80 -26.51 -2.06
CA PRO A 130 -7.47 -27.03 -2.35
C PRO A 130 -7.45 -27.83 -3.66
N VAL A 131 -6.30 -27.84 -4.34
CA VAL A 131 -6.05 -28.68 -5.53
C VAL A 131 -5.77 -30.13 -5.18
N LEU A 132 -5.22 -30.37 -3.98
CA LEU A 132 -4.96 -31.70 -3.43
C LEU A 132 -5.32 -31.71 -1.95
N GLY A 133 -5.86 -32.83 -1.47
CA GLY A 133 -6.26 -32.99 -0.07
C GLY A 133 -7.57 -32.29 0.26
N ARG A 134 -7.66 -31.70 1.46
CA ARG A 134 -8.87 -31.08 2.02
C ARG A 134 -8.59 -29.77 2.74
N ILE A 135 -9.65 -29.02 3.01
CA ILE A 135 -9.62 -27.79 3.81
C ILE A 135 -9.72 -28.13 5.31
N PHE A 136 -9.43 -27.15 6.18
CA PHE A 136 -9.67 -27.27 7.62
C PHE A 136 -11.15 -27.46 7.92
N THR A 137 -11.44 -28.38 8.84
CA THR A 137 -12.76 -28.59 9.43
C THR A 137 -12.81 -27.98 10.82
N LYS A 138 -14.02 -27.84 11.38
CA LYS A 138 -14.20 -27.44 12.79
C LYS A 138 -13.43 -28.34 13.76
N GLN A 139 -13.25 -29.63 13.44
CA GLN A 139 -12.50 -30.55 14.28
C GLN A 139 -10.99 -30.28 14.22
N ASP A 140 -10.44 -29.85 13.08
CA ASP A 140 -9.02 -29.50 12.98
C ASP A 140 -8.69 -28.19 13.70
N ASP A 141 -9.67 -27.27 13.74
CA ASP A 141 -9.59 -25.97 14.44
C ASP A 141 -10.14 -26.05 15.90
N SER A 142 -10.36 -27.26 16.42
CA SER A 142 -10.74 -27.45 17.82
C SER A 142 -9.50 -27.45 18.73
N PRO A 143 -9.62 -26.97 19.97
CA PRO A 143 -8.50 -26.97 20.91
C PRO A 143 -8.03 -28.40 21.20
N GLY A 144 -6.72 -28.63 21.07
CA GLY A 144 -6.10 -29.94 21.30
C GLY A 144 -6.25 -30.95 20.15
N ALA A 145 -6.80 -30.52 19.01
CA ALA A 145 -6.84 -31.34 17.80
C ALA A 145 -5.43 -31.62 17.24
N PRO A 146 -5.25 -32.68 16.43
CA PRO A 146 -3.97 -32.93 15.76
C PRO A 146 -3.46 -31.69 15.02
N GLU A 147 -2.16 -31.45 15.15
CA GLU A 147 -1.48 -30.34 14.51
C GLU A 147 -1.48 -30.55 12.99
N THR A 148 -2.15 -29.66 12.26
CA THR A 148 -2.31 -29.74 10.79
C THR A 148 -1.80 -28.47 10.11
N ALA A 149 -1.48 -28.60 8.83
CA ALA A 149 -1.07 -27.50 7.97
C ALA A 149 -1.56 -27.69 6.53
N MET A 150 -1.76 -26.58 5.83
CA MET A 150 -1.92 -26.55 4.38
C MET A 150 -0.77 -25.78 3.76
N LEU A 151 -0.39 -26.13 2.53
CA LEU A 151 0.69 -25.47 1.80
C LEU A 151 0.12 -24.62 0.66
N SER A 152 0.74 -23.48 0.38
CA SER A 152 0.48 -22.78 -0.88
C SER A 152 1.14 -23.51 -2.06
N TYR A 153 0.56 -23.34 -3.25
CA TYR A 153 1.07 -23.96 -4.46
C TYR A 153 2.54 -23.61 -4.73
N GLY A 154 2.92 -22.34 -4.52
CA GLY A 154 4.29 -21.87 -4.74
C GLY A 154 5.29 -22.52 -3.78
N TYR A 155 4.93 -22.66 -2.52
CA TYR A 155 5.77 -23.32 -1.52
C TYR A 155 5.89 -24.82 -1.79
N TRP A 156 4.78 -25.49 -2.08
CA TRP A 156 4.76 -26.90 -2.47
C TRP A 156 5.63 -27.19 -3.69
N SER A 157 5.49 -26.39 -4.76
CA SER A 157 6.28 -26.53 -5.99
C SER A 157 7.78 -26.31 -5.74
N ARG A 158 8.15 -25.23 -5.02
CA ARG A 158 9.55 -24.90 -4.74
C ARG A 158 10.21 -25.93 -3.82
N LYS A 159 9.53 -26.31 -2.74
CA LYS A 159 10.14 -27.10 -1.65
C LYS A 159 9.99 -28.61 -1.86
N PHE A 160 8.86 -29.06 -2.40
CA PHE A 160 8.56 -30.48 -2.61
C PHE A 160 8.58 -30.88 -4.08
N GLY A 161 9.02 -29.99 -4.99
CA GLY A 161 9.12 -30.27 -6.42
C GLY A 161 7.78 -30.57 -7.10
N GLY A 162 6.65 -30.23 -6.46
CA GLY A 162 5.32 -30.60 -6.95
C GLY A 162 4.93 -32.07 -6.67
N ASP A 163 5.55 -32.74 -5.69
CA ASP A 163 5.20 -34.11 -5.30
C ASP A 163 3.80 -34.18 -4.66
N ALA A 164 2.84 -34.82 -5.34
CA ALA A 164 1.47 -34.96 -4.86
C ALA A 164 1.35 -35.85 -3.61
N SER A 165 2.32 -36.72 -3.36
CA SER A 165 2.34 -37.62 -2.19
C SER A 165 2.77 -36.92 -0.90
N VAL A 166 2.93 -35.58 -0.93
CA VAL A 166 3.16 -34.76 0.26
C VAL A 166 1.95 -34.69 1.19
N VAL A 167 0.72 -34.82 0.66
CA VAL A 167 -0.50 -34.84 1.48
C VAL A 167 -0.48 -36.10 2.35
N GLY A 168 -0.68 -35.93 3.66
CA GLY A 168 -0.57 -36.96 4.68
C GLY A 168 0.82 -37.07 5.31
N ARG A 169 1.86 -36.48 4.72
CA ARG A 169 3.20 -36.40 5.34
C ARG A 169 3.24 -35.32 6.41
N ASN A 170 4.23 -35.41 7.29
CA ASN A 170 4.45 -34.41 8.31
C ASN A 170 5.58 -33.45 7.95
N ILE A 171 5.45 -32.21 8.44
CA ILE A 171 6.48 -31.18 8.44
C ILE A 171 6.65 -30.64 9.85
N ILE A 172 7.86 -30.22 10.19
CA ILE A 172 8.12 -29.57 11.47
C ILE A 172 7.95 -28.07 11.28
N VAL A 173 6.98 -27.48 11.99
CA VAL A 173 6.67 -26.05 11.95
C VAL A 173 6.70 -25.53 13.38
N ASP A 174 7.61 -24.61 13.68
CA ASP A 174 7.90 -24.11 15.04
C ASP A 174 8.18 -25.24 16.06
N GLY A 175 8.91 -26.26 15.61
CA GLY A 175 9.23 -27.45 16.41
C GLY A 175 8.04 -28.39 16.65
N LYS A 176 6.86 -28.10 16.11
CA LYS A 176 5.69 -28.98 16.17
C LYS A 176 5.55 -29.80 14.90
N ASN A 177 5.27 -31.08 15.06
CA ASN A 177 5.02 -31.97 13.95
C ASN A 177 3.59 -31.74 13.41
N ARG A 178 3.46 -31.12 12.24
CA ARG A 178 2.18 -30.82 11.57
C ARG A 178 1.97 -31.73 10.37
N GLN A 179 0.80 -32.36 10.27
CA GLN A 179 0.42 -33.12 9.08
C GLN A 179 -0.05 -32.18 7.95
N ILE A 180 0.47 -32.38 6.75
CA ILE A 180 0.01 -31.67 5.55
C ILE A 180 -1.32 -32.27 5.09
N ILE A 181 -2.40 -31.52 5.18
CA ILE A 181 -3.75 -32.01 4.83
C ILE A 181 -4.25 -31.51 3.48
N GLY A 182 -3.61 -30.48 2.90
CA GLY A 182 -4.02 -29.95 1.61
C GLY A 182 -3.05 -28.94 0.99
N ILE A 183 -3.19 -28.75 -0.31
CA ILE A 183 -2.42 -27.77 -1.10
C ILE A 183 -3.39 -26.79 -1.75
N LEU A 184 -3.18 -25.50 -1.52
CA LEU A 184 -3.99 -24.42 -2.11
C LEU A 184 -3.71 -24.25 -3.61
N PRO A 185 -4.67 -23.74 -4.39
CA PRO A 185 -4.52 -23.58 -5.83
C PRO A 185 -3.48 -22.52 -6.20
N GLN A 186 -2.90 -22.60 -7.40
CA GLN A 186 -1.91 -21.63 -7.90
C GLN A 186 -2.42 -20.18 -7.91
N ARG A 187 -3.73 -20.00 -8.14
CA ARG A 187 -4.39 -18.68 -8.12
C ARG A 187 -4.68 -18.15 -6.71
N PHE A 188 -4.32 -18.89 -5.66
CA PHE A 188 -4.54 -18.45 -4.29
C PHE A 188 -3.66 -17.25 -4.00
N HIS A 189 -4.32 -16.13 -3.77
CA HIS A 189 -3.75 -14.92 -3.20
C HIS A 189 -4.59 -14.53 -2.01
N PHE A 190 -3.94 -14.30 -0.87
CA PHE A 190 -4.64 -13.92 0.35
C PHE A 190 -4.62 -12.39 0.48
N LEU A 191 -5.76 -11.77 0.12
CA LEU A 191 -5.95 -10.33 0.12
C LEU A 191 -4.85 -9.61 -0.69
N ASP A 192 -4.19 -8.62 -0.09
CA ASP A 192 -3.04 -7.90 -0.67
C ASP A 192 -1.70 -8.33 -0.04
N TRP A 193 -1.70 -9.44 0.70
CA TRP A 193 -0.50 -9.90 1.39
C TRP A 193 0.41 -10.63 0.41
N GLU A 194 1.71 -10.67 0.72
CA GLU A 194 2.59 -11.62 0.03
C GLU A 194 2.13 -13.04 0.36
N ASP A 195 2.15 -13.92 -0.66
CA ASP A 195 1.57 -15.25 -0.55
C ASP A 195 2.20 -16.05 0.61
N PRO A 196 1.39 -16.49 1.59
CA PRO A 196 1.90 -17.31 2.68
C PRO A 196 2.35 -18.67 2.12
N GLY A 197 3.44 -19.21 2.63
CA GLY A 197 3.91 -20.55 2.26
C GLY A 197 3.14 -21.65 2.98
N VAL A 198 2.75 -21.40 4.23
CA VAL A 198 2.09 -22.36 5.12
C VAL A 198 0.84 -21.72 5.73
N ILE A 199 -0.23 -22.49 5.87
CA ILE A 199 -1.48 -22.06 6.52
C ILE A 199 -1.76 -23.03 7.67
N ILE A 200 -2.08 -22.51 8.85
CA ILE A 200 -2.30 -23.28 10.07
C ILE A 200 -3.58 -22.82 10.79
N PRO A 201 -4.29 -23.71 11.49
CA PRO A 201 -5.47 -23.34 12.26
C PRO A 201 -5.10 -22.62 13.58
N PHE A 202 -6.00 -21.80 14.13
CA PHE A 202 -5.79 -21.15 15.42
C PHE A 202 -6.00 -22.09 16.61
N GLN A 203 -6.99 -22.98 16.54
CA GLN A 203 -7.40 -23.88 17.62
C GLN A 203 -7.77 -23.15 18.93
N PHE A 204 -8.56 -22.08 18.83
CA PHE A 204 -8.99 -21.31 20.00
C PHE A 204 -9.77 -22.16 21.00
N ASP A 205 -9.45 -22.02 22.29
CA ASP A 205 -10.19 -22.65 23.38
C ASP A 205 -11.19 -21.66 23.99
N ARG A 206 -12.48 -21.89 23.73
CA ARG A 206 -13.57 -21.05 24.25
C ARG A 206 -13.55 -20.95 25.78
N ASN A 207 -13.17 -22.02 26.48
CA ASN A 207 -13.19 -22.06 27.94
C ASN A 207 -12.03 -21.29 28.57
N LYS A 208 -10.98 -20.98 27.80
CA LYS A 208 -9.83 -20.18 28.22
C LYS A 208 -9.85 -18.77 27.66
N THR A 209 -10.90 -18.43 26.90
CA THR A 209 -11.05 -17.12 26.28
C THR A 209 -11.57 -16.11 27.31
N HIS A 210 -10.98 -14.92 27.31
CA HIS A 210 -11.41 -13.77 28.10
C HIS A 210 -11.84 -12.65 27.14
N LEU A 211 -12.52 -11.63 27.67
CA LEU A 211 -12.82 -10.40 26.91
C LEU A 211 -11.52 -9.68 26.49
N GLY A 212 -11.51 -9.06 25.32
CA GLY A 212 -10.34 -8.33 24.81
C GLY A 212 -9.43 -9.21 23.95
N ASN A 213 -8.13 -8.89 23.86
CA ASN A 213 -7.21 -9.47 22.86
C ASN A 213 -7.69 -9.23 21.42
N PHE A 214 -7.90 -7.94 21.10
CA PHE A 214 -8.32 -7.48 19.78
C PHE A 214 -7.14 -7.45 18.81
N SER A 215 -6.73 -8.63 18.36
CA SER A 215 -5.52 -8.79 17.53
C SER A 215 -5.74 -9.68 16.31
N TYR A 216 -7.01 -9.94 15.95
CA TYR A 216 -7.37 -10.85 14.86
C TYR A 216 -8.26 -10.16 13.84
N GLU A 217 -7.84 -10.19 12.59
CA GLU A 217 -8.61 -9.60 11.50
C GLU A 217 -9.83 -10.46 11.19
N GLY A 218 -10.99 -9.82 11.09
CA GLY A 218 -12.27 -10.48 10.83
C GLY A 218 -12.62 -10.50 9.34
N LEU A 219 -12.97 -11.67 8.82
CA LEU A 219 -13.48 -11.86 7.46
C LEU A 219 -14.85 -12.52 7.52
N ALA A 220 -15.86 -11.95 6.85
CA ALA A 220 -17.17 -12.57 6.75
C ALA A 220 -17.76 -12.46 5.34
N ARG A 221 -18.81 -13.26 5.10
CA ARG A 221 -19.62 -13.20 3.89
C ARG A 221 -21.08 -12.91 4.24
N LEU A 222 -21.67 -11.93 3.55
CA LEU A 222 -23.07 -11.56 3.70
C LEU A 222 -23.99 -12.69 3.23
N LYS A 223 -25.11 -12.90 3.93
CA LYS A 223 -26.22 -13.69 3.36
C LYS A 223 -26.78 -12.96 2.13
N PRO A 224 -27.41 -13.68 1.18
CA PRO A 224 -28.04 -13.06 0.02
C PRO A 224 -29.01 -11.93 0.44
N ALA A 225 -28.91 -10.79 -0.26
CA ALA A 225 -29.74 -9.58 -0.06
C ALA A 225 -29.60 -8.87 1.31
N VAL A 226 -28.58 -9.19 2.10
CA VAL A 226 -28.25 -8.45 3.34
C VAL A 226 -27.35 -7.26 3.04
N THR A 227 -27.62 -6.10 3.65
CA THR A 227 -26.77 -4.90 3.53
C THR A 227 -25.78 -4.77 4.69
N ILE A 228 -24.73 -3.97 4.51
CA ILE A 228 -23.72 -3.73 5.55
C ILE A 228 -24.34 -3.04 6.78
N GLU A 229 -25.31 -2.16 6.59
CA GLU A 229 -26.03 -1.50 7.68
C GLU A 229 -26.82 -2.50 8.54
N GLN A 230 -27.40 -3.52 7.90
CA GLN A 230 -28.08 -4.61 8.62
C GLN A 230 -27.07 -5.45 9.41
N VAL A 231 -25.88 -5.71 8.85
CA VAL A 231 -24.81 -6.40 9.61
C VAL A 231 -24.35 -5.55 10.79
N ASN A 232 -24.10 -4.26 10.60
CA ASN A 232 -23.71 -3.37 11.69
C ASN A 232 -24.77 -3.37 12.82
N THR A 233 -26.05 -3.40 12.46
CA THR A 233 -27.15 -3.54 13.44
C THR A 233 -27.11 -4.89 14.17
N ASP A 234 -26.84 -5.98 13.46
CA ASP A 234 -26.74 -7.32 14.04
C ASP A 234 -25.50 -7.49 14.94
N VAL A 235 -24.35 -6.91 14.55
CA VAL A 235 -23.14 -6.84 15.37
C VAL A 235 -23.38 -6.00 16.62
N ALA A 236 -24.00 -4.82 16.49
CA ALA A 236 -24.38 -3.99 17.64
C ALA A 236 -25.26 -4.75 18.66
N ARG A 237 -26.16 -5.62 18.18
CA ARG A 237 -26.97 -6.50 19.03
C ARG A 237 -26.13 -7.57 19.75
N MET A 238 -25.07 -8.07 19.13
CA MET A 238 -24.24 -9.14 19.68
C MET A 238 -23.17 -8.65 20.67
N LEU A 239 -22.71 -7.40 20.55
CA LEU A 239 -21.67 -6.85 21.42
C LEU A 239 -22.00 -6.94 22.93
N PRO A 240 -23.22 -6.59 23.42
CA PRO A 240 -23.58 -6.79 24.82
C PRO A 240 -23.57 -8.27 25.27
N ILE A 241 -23.80 -9.18 24.33
CA ILE A 241 -23.80 -10.62 24.60
C ILE A 241 -22.35 -11.11 24.77
N VAL A 242 -21.41 -10.59 23.98
CA VAL A 242 -19.97 -10.83 24.19
C VAL A 242 -19.58 -10.45 25.61
N MET A 243 -19.93 -9.25 26.05
CA MET A 243 -19.58 -8.70 27.38
C MET A 243 -20.11 -9.55 28.54
N THR A 244 -21.19 -10.28 28.37
CA THR A 244 -21.80 -11.13 29.41
C THR A 244 -21.44 -12.61 29.30
N SER A 245 -20.83 -13.03 28.19
CA SER A 245 -20.55 -14.45 27.90
C SER A 245 -19.13 -14.90 28.26
N PHE A 246 -18.21 -13.96 28.50
CA PHE A 246 -16.80 -14.26 28.78
C PHE A 246 -16.31 -13.48 30.01
N PRO A 247 -15.40 -14.08 30.80
CA PRO A 247 -14.80 -13.39 31.94
C PRO A 247 -13.87 -12.25 31.48
N THR A 248 -13.70 -11.24 32.32
CA THR A 248 -12.69 -10.20 32.09
C THR A 248 -11.29 -10.77 32.32
N PRO A 249 -10.27 -10.29 31.59
CA PRO A 249 -8.89 -10.68 31.86
C PRO A 249 -8.47 -10.35 33.30
N PRO A 250 -7.56 -11.13 33.91
CA PRO A 250 -7.05 -10.85 35.25
C PRO A 250 -6.52 -9.42 35.36
N GLY A 251 -6.98 -8.66 36.37
CA GLY A 251 -6.55 -7.28 36.58
C GLY A 251 -7.36 -6.21 35.83
N PHE A 252 -8.35 -6.61 35.03
CA PHE A 252 -9.25 -5.69 34.31
C PHE A 252 -10.70 -5.83 34.79
N SER A 253 -11.39 -4.68 34.89
CA SER A 253 -12.81 -4.59 35.26
C SER A 253 -13.70 -4.59 34.02
N ILE A 254 -14.94 -5.09 34.15
CA ILE A 254 -15.93 -5.07 33.06
C ILE A 254 -16.26 -3.64 32.63
N LYS A 255 -16.25 -2.70 33.58
CA LYS A 255 -16.51 -1.27 33.37
C LYS A 255 -15.62 -0.67 32.28
N LEU A 256 -14.40 -1.19 32.14
CA LEU A 256 -13.48 -0.79 31.08
C LEU A 256 -14.06 -0.99 29.68
N PHE A 257 -14.66 -2.15 29.44
CA PHE A 257 -15.22 -2.49 28.15
C PHE A 257 -16.52 -1.72 27.90
N GLU A 258 -17.28 -1.42 28.97
CA GLU A 258 -18.45 -0.55 28.91
C GLU A 258 -18.06 0.90 28.54
N ASP A 259 -17.04 1.45 29.20
CA ASP A 259 -16.54 2.81 29.00
C ASP A 259 -15.87 2.99 27.64
N ALA A 260 -15.25 1.94 27.09
CA ALA A 260 -14.72 1.93 25.72
C ALA A 260 -15.83 2.15 24.66
N ARG A 261 -17.09 1.84 25.00
CA ARG A 261 -18.27 1.97 24.12
C ARG A 261 -18.08 1.25 22.79
N ILE A 262 -17.66 -0.01 22.86
CA ILE A 262 -17.39 -0.82 21.66
C ILE A 262 -18.63 -0.86 20.76
N GLY A 263 -18.43 -0.56 19.48
CA GLY A 263 -19.46 -0.50 18.45
C GLY A 263 -19.02 -1.18 17.16
N PRO A 264 -19.97 -1.42 16.23
CA PRO A 264 -19.69 -2.07 14.96
C PRO A 264 -19.01 -1.11 13.96
N ASN A 265 -18.10 -1.62 13.13
CA ASN A 265 -17.49 -0.87 12.02
C ASN A 265 -17.26 -1.78 10.80
N VAL A 266 -18.25 -2.59 10.45
CA VAL A 266 -18.17 -3.51 9.31
C VAL A 266 -18.08 -2.73 8.00
N ARG A 267 -17.22 -3.17 7.09
CA ARG A 267 -16.95 -2.49 5.82
C ARG A 267 -16.69 -3.48 4.67
N PRO A 268 -16.83 -3.07 3.40
CA PRO A 268 -16.47 -3.92 2.27
C PRO A 268 -15.01 -4.35 2.37
N LEU A 269 -14.72 -5.63 2.14
CA LEU A 269 -13.36 -6.19 2.24
C LEU A 269 -12.37 -5.44 1.32
N LYS A 270 -12.87 -4.90 0.20
CA LYS A 270 -12.08 -4.07 -0.72
C LYS A 270 -11.42 -2.87 -0.04
N ARG A 271 -12.03 -2.31 1.01
CA ARG A 271 -11.43 -1.21 1.78
C ARG A 271 -10.21 -1.66 2.58
N ASP A 272 -10.18 -2.90 3.05
CA ASP A 272 -9.03 -3.48 3.76
C ASP A 272 -7.87 -3.74 2.80
N VAL A 273 -8.18 -4.24 1.61
CA VAL A 273 -7.18 -4.57 0.57
C VAL A 273 -6.58 -3.33 -0.08
N VAL A 274 -7.42 -2.33 -0.41
CA VAL A 274 -6.98 -1.15 -1.16
C VAL A 274 -6.58 0.01 -0.24
N GLY A 275 -7.12 0.07 0.99
CA GLY A 275 -6.93 1.19 1.89
C GLY A 275 -7.36 2.54 1.28
N ASP A 276 -6.80 3.64 1.80
CA ASP A 276 -7.12 5.00 1.33
C ASP A 276 -6.32 5.43 0.07
N VAL A 277 -5.98 4.49 -0.83
CA VAL A 277 -5.24 4.84 -2.07
C VAL A 277 -6.19 5.52 -3.08
N GLY A 278 -7.49 5.25 -2.96
CA GLY A 278 -8.51 5.71 -3.92
C GLY A 278 -8.52 7.22 -4.12
N SER A 279 -8.46 7.99 -3.02
CA SER A 279 -8.43 9.45 -3.05
C SER A 279 -7.24 9.99 -3.87
N VAL A 280 -6.06 9.39 -3.69
CA VAL A 280 -4.83 9.77 -4.40
C VAL A 280 -4.91 9.39 -5.89
N LEU A 281 -5.42 8.21 -6.22
CA LEU A 281 -5.58 7.77 -7.61
C LEU A 281 -6.57 8.66 -8.38
N TRP A 282 -7.64 9.14 -7.74
CA TRP A 282 -8.56 10.09 -8.35
C TRP A 282 -7.91 11.46 -8.63
N VAL A 283 -7.06 11.95 -7.72
CA VAL A 283 -6.27 13.18 -7.95
C VAL A 283 -5.32 13.00 -9.14
N LEU A 284 -4.65 11.84 -9.24
CA LEU A 284 -3.80 11.51 -10.39
C LEU A 284 -4.60 11.43 -11.70
N MET A 285 -5.78 10.83 -11.66
CA MET A 285 -6.69 10.74 -12.80
C MET A 285 -7.11 12.13 -13.29
N GLY A 286 -7.49 13.03 -12.38
CA GLY A 286 -7.82 14.41 -12.72
C GLY A 286 -6.64 15.17 -13.31
N SER A 287 -5.44 14.98 -12.75
CA SER A 287 -4.21 15.64 -13.21
C SER A 287 -3.86 15.25 -14.66
N ILE A 288 -3.96 13.97 -15.00
CA ILE A 288 -3.65 13.47 -16.34
C ILE A 288 -4.80 13.72 -17.33
N GLY A 289 -6.04 13.82 -16.84
CA GLY A 289 -7.15 14.39 -17.62
C GLY A 289 -6.87 15.83 -18.06
N MET A 290 -6.25 16.64 -17.20
CA MET A 290 -5.84 18.00 -17.53
C MET A 290 -4.73 18.03 -18.60
N VAL A 291 -3.78 17.10 -18.55
CA VAL A 291 -2.76 16.91 -19.61
C VAL A 291 -3.41 16.58 -20.95
N LEU A 292 -4.45 15.74 -20.96
CA LEU A 292 -5.19 15.44 -22.19
C LEU A 292 -5.91 16.68 -22.73
N LEU A 293 -6.53 17.50 -21.89
CA LEU A 293 -7.15 18.75 -22.34
C LEU A 293 -6.13 19.71 -22.98
N ILE A 294 -4.93 19.79 -22.42
CA ILE A 294 -3.80 20.54 -23.01
C ILE A 294 -3.43 19.96 -24.39
N ALA A 295 -3.33 18.63 -24.50
CA ALA A 295 -3.05 17.96 -25.77
C ALA A 295 -4.17 18.24 -26.81
N CYS A 296 -5.44 18.17 -26.42
CA CYS A 296 -6.57 18.49 -27.28
C CYS A 296 -6.53 19.96 -27.75
N ALA A 297 -6.22 20.90 -26.87
CA ALA A 297 -6.07 22.31 -27.22
C ALA A 297 -4.95 22.52 -28.25
N ASN A 298 -3.80 21.86 -28.08
CA ASN A 298 -2.70 21.90 -29.04
C ASN A 298 -3.13 21.40 -30.42
N VAL A 299 -3.78 20.23 -30.46
CA VAL A 299 -4.24 19.61 -31.70
C VAL A 299 -5.31 20.48 -32.38
N ALA A 300 -6.25 21.03 -31.61
CA ALA A 300 -7.26 21.95 -32.13
C ALA A 300 -6.61 23.18 -32.77
N ASN A 301 -5.58 23.75 -32.14
CA ASN A 301 -4.87 24.90 -32.69
C ASN A 301 -4.13 24.57 -34.00
N LEU A 302 -3.49 23.39 -34.08
CA LEU A 302 -2.85 22.92 -35.30
C LEU A 302 -3.87 22.66 -36.42
N LEU A 303 -5.03 22.10 -36.09
CA LEU A 303 -6.13 21.88 -37.04
C LEU A 303 -6.72 23.19 -37.55
N LEU A 304 -6.91 24.18 -36.66
CA LEU A 304 -7.38 25.52 -37.03
C LEU A 304 -6.45 26.17 -38.07
N VAL A 305 -5.13 26.11 -37.85
CA VAL A 305 -4.12 26.60 -38.82
C VAL A 305 -4.28 25.91 -40.18
N ARG A 306 -4.47 24.59 -40.17
CA ARG A 306 -4.54 23.80 -41.39
C ARG A 306 -5.85 24.01 -42.16
N VAL A 307 -6.97 24.17 -41.47
CA VAL A 307 -8.27 24.51 -42.08
C VAL A 307 -8.22 25.91 -42.69
N GLU A 308 -7.53 26.86 -42.05
CA GLU A 308 -7.33 28.21 -42.57
C GLU A 308 -6.54 28.23 -43.87
N GLY A 309 -5.44 27.46 -43.97
CA GLY A 309 -4.70 27.26 -45.22
C GLY A 309 -5.52 26.59 -46.33
N ARG A 310 -6.63 25.93 -45.99
CA ARG A 310 -7.55 25.26 -46.93
C ARG A 310 -8.84 26.05 -47.17
N ARG A 311 -8.92 27.30 -46.73
CA ARG A 311 -10.13 28.13 -46.83
C ARG A 311 -10.63 28.29 -48.27
N GLN A 312 -9.73 28.45 -49.24
CA GLN A 312 -10.10 28.53 -50.67
C GLN A 312 -10.66 27.19 -51.21
N GLU A 313 -10.07 26.04 -50.85
CA GLU A 313 -10.57 24.71 -51.23
C GLU A 313 -12.00 24.50 -50.70
N LEU A 314 -12.23 24.84 -49.43
CA LEU A 314 -13.52 24.69 -48.77
C LEU A 314 -14.58 25.64 -49.35
N ALA A 315 -14.20 26.87 -49.70
CA ALA A 315 -15.09 27.83 -50.36
C ALA A 315 -15.50 27.36 -51.76
N VAL A 316 -14.58 26.81 -52.56
CA VAL A 316 -14.87 26.24 -53.88
C VAL A 316 -15.80 25.03 -53.75
N ARG A 317 -15.55 24.13 -52.79
CA ARG A 317 -16.45 22.98 -52.53
C ARG A 317 -17.86 23.41 -52.13
N GLY A 318 -17.98 24.45 -51.30
CA GLY A 318 -19.27 25.03 -50.95
C GLY A 318 -19.97 25.69 -52.14
N ALA A 319 -19.23 26.38 -53.02
CA ALA A 319 -19.77 26.96 -54.25
C ALA A 319 -20.24 25.90 -55.26
N LEU A 320 -19.62 24.71 -55.26
CA LEU A 320 -20.01 23.54 -56.04
C LEU A 320 -21.18 22.73 -55.42
N GLY A 321 -21.77 23.21 -54.31
CA GLY A 321 -22.99 22.62 -53.73
C GLY A 321 -22.78 21.64 -52.57
N ALA A 322 -21.57 21.52 -52.02
CA ALA A 322 -21.36 20.67 -50.84
C ALA A 322 -22.11 21.21 -49.61
N SER A 323 -22.89 20.34 -48.95
CA SER A 323 -23.66 20.72 -47.75
C SER A 323 -22.73 20.98 -46.56
N ARG A 324 -23.15 21.85 -45.63
CA ARG A 324 -22.40 22.16 -44.39
C ARG A 324 -22.12 20.91 -43.54
N LEU A 325 -23.07 19.98 -43.52
CA LEU A 325 -22.93 18.67 -42.85
C LEU A 325 -21.85 17.80 -43.52
N HIS A 326 -21.73 17.85 -44.85
CA HIS A 326 -20.69 17.08 -45.55
C HIS A 326 -19.29 17.64 -45.27
N ILE A 327 -19.14 18.97 -45.23
CA ILE A 327 -17.86 19.62 -44.86
C ILE A 327 -17.50 19.35 -43.39
N ALA A 328 -18.49 19.41 -42.49
CA ALA A 328 -18.28 19.08 -41.07
C ALA A 328 -17.92 17.61 -40.89
N GLY A 329 -18.57 16.70 -41.62
CA GLY A 329 -18.27 15.27 -41.63
C GLY A 329 -16.85 14.96 -42.08
N ASP A 330 -16.38 15.60 -43.16
CA ASP A 330 -14.99 15.47 -43.66
C ASP A 330 -13.95 15.88 -42.59
N LEU A 331 -14.19 16.99 -41.87
CA LEU A 331 -13.30 17.50 -40.84
C LEU A 331 -13.33 16.65 -39.55
N LEU A 332 -14.51 16.15 -39.18
CA LEU A 332 -14.65 15.20 -38.07
C LEU A 332 -13.94 13.88 -38.39
N LEU A 333 -14.10 13.36 -39.60
CA LEU A 333 -13.46 12.11 -40.02
C LEU A 333 -11.93 12.23 -39.97
N GLU A 334 -11.39 13.36 -40.41
CA GLU A 334 -9.95 13.67 -40.29
C GLU A 334 -9.49 13.74 -38.83
N SER A 335 -10.29 14.36 -37.95
CA SER A 335 -10.01 14.45 -36.52
C SER A 335 -10.06 13.09 -35.82
N VAL A 336 -11.07 12.28 -36.11
CA VAL A 336 -11.25 10.93 -35.55
C VAL A 336 -10.14 10.00 -36.00
N LEU A 337 -9.72 10.05 -37.27
CA LEU A 337 -8.60 9.22 -37.75
C LEU A 337 -7.28 9.59 -37.08
N LEU A 338 -7.01 10.89 -36.90
CA LEU A 338 -5.84 11.35 -36.14
C LEU A 338 -5.90 10.89 -34.69
N GLY A 339 -7.07 10.98 -34.06
CA GLY A 339 -7.33 10.47 -32.71
C GLY A 339 -7.03 8.98 -32.57
N LEU A 340 -7.61 8.15 -33.44
CA LEU A 340 -7.45 6.69 -33.43
C LEU A 340 -6.00 6.26 -33.70
N LEU A 341 -5.34 6.88 -34.69
CA LEU A 341 -3.93 6.59 -34.99
C LEU A 341 -3.03 7.02 -33.81
N GLY A 342 -3.24 8.21 -33.27
CA GLY A 342 -2.50 8.71 -32.11
C GLY A 342 -2.72 7.83 -30.88
N SER A 343 -3.95 7.33 -30.68
CA SER A 343 -4.30 6.46 -29.56
C SER A 343 -3.71 5.06 -29.71
N THR A 344 -3.62 4.53 -30.93
CA THR A 344 -2.93 3.25 -31.20
C THR A 344 -1.45 3.35 -30.81
N VAL A 345 -0.78 4.44 -31.19
CA VAL A 345 0.61 4.71 -30.78
C VAL A 345 0.69 4.90 -29.26
N GLY A 346 -0.22 5.67 -28.69
CA GLY A 346 -0.31 5.91 -27.25
C GLY A 346 -0.51 4.63 -26.43
N LEU A 347 -1.29 3.67 -26.94
CA LEU A 347 -1.50 2.37 -26.33
C LEU A 347 -0.22 1.53 -26.32
N GLY A 348 0.55 1.55 -27.40
CA GLY A 348 1.87 0.92 -27.46
C GLY A 348 2.85 1.52 -26.45
N LEU A 349 2.86 2.85 -26.32
CA LEU A 349 3.66 3.55 -25.30
C LEU A 349 3.19 3.21 -23.89
N ALA A 350 1.88 3.15 -23.65
CA ALA A 350 1.30 2.78 -22.37
C ALA A 350 1.68 1.35 -21.96
N TYR A 351 1.67 0.42 -22.92
CA TYR A 351 2.10 -0.95 -22.69
C TYR A 351 3.58 -1.03 -22.27
N ALA A 352 4.46 -0.33 -22.98
CA ALA A 352 5.88 -0.27 -22.62
C ALA A 352 6.08 0.37 -21.23
N ALA A 353 5.39 1.49 -20.95
CA ALA A 353 5.44 2.18 -19.67
C ALA A 353 4.97 1.31 -18.51
N LEU A 354 3.89 0.55 -18.67
CA LEU A 354 3.39 -0.38 -17.65
C LEU A 354 4.36 -1.52 -17.36
N ARG A 355 5.06 -2.04 -18.37
CA ARG A 355 6.11 -3.06 -18.16
C ARG A 355 7.32 -2.50 -17.40
N VAL A 356 7.76 -1.31 -17.77
CA VAL A 356 8.85 -0.62 -17.04
C VAL A 356 8.41 -0.33 -15.60
N LEU A 357 7.17 0.11 -15.41
CA LEU A 357 6.60 0.35 -14.09
C LEU A 357 6.55 -0.94 -13.27
N ALA A 358 6.09 -2.06 -13.83
CA ALA A 358 6.06 -3.34 -13.13
C ALA A 358 7.46 -3.88 -12.77
N ALA A 359 8.47 -3.57 -13.57
CA ALA A 359 9.86 -3.97 -13.32
C ALA A 359 10.56 -3.12 -12.24
N ILE A 360 10.18 -1.84 -12.12
CA ILE A 360 10.79 -0.87 -11.20
C ILE A 360 9.91 -0.63 -9.96
N ALA A 361 8.67 -1.12 -9.96
CA ALA A 361 7.68 -0.88 -8.93
C ALA A 361 8.27 -1.17 -7.54
N PRO A 362 8.27 -0.18 -6.62
CA PRO A 362 8.69 -0.41 -5.25
C PRO A 362 7.84 -1.52 -4.62
N THR A 363 8.49 -2.43 -3.91
CA THR A 363 7.81 -3.42 -3.06
C THR A 363 6.90 -2.68 -2.06
N GLY A 364 5.58 -2.86 -2.16
CA GLY A 364 4.62 -2.23 -1.24
C GLY A 364 3.43 -1.52 -1.89
N LEU A 365 3.33 -1.50 -3.23
CA LEU A 365 2.10 -1.04 -3.90
C LEU A 365 1.09 -2.21 -3.98
N PRO A 366 -0.16 -2.02 -3.52
CA PRO A 366 -1.21 -3.01 -3.62
C PRO A 366 -1.48 -3.45 -5.06
N ARG A 367 -1.69 -4.76 -5.25
CA ARG A 367 -2.14 -5.35 -6.52
C ARG A 367 -1.34 -4.96 -7.78
N VAL A 368 -0.06 -4.58 -7.67
CA VAL A 368 0.77 -4.17 -8.84
C VAL A 368 0.79 -5.22 -9.94
N ARG A 369 0.80 -6.50 -9.56
CA ARG A 369 0.84 -7.63 -10.51
C ARG A 369 -0.44 -7.78 -11.33
N GLU A 370 -1.54 -7.17 -10.89
CA GLU A 370 -2.81 -7.20 -11.61
C GLU A 370 -2.97 -6.08 -12.64
N ILE A 371 -2.10 -5.06 -12.59
CA ILE A 371 -2.13 -3.92 -13.49
C ILE A 371 -1.80 -4.39 -14.91
N SER A 372 -2.78 -4.33 -15.80
CA SER A 372 -2.69 -4.83 -17.15
C SER A 372 -3.64 -4.07 -18.08
N ILE A 373 -3.33 -4.06 -19.38
CA ILE A 373 -4.22 -3.48 -20.39
C ILE A 373 -5.29 -4.51 -20.72
N ASN A 374 -6.42 -4.41 -20.01
CA ASN A 374 -7.57 -5.30 -20.15
C ASN A 374 -8.69 -4.68 -21.00
N GLY A 375 -9.76 -5.44 -21.24
CA GLY A 375 -10.95 -4.97 -21.98
C GLY A 375 -11.51 -3.60 -21.52
N PRO A 376 -11.71 -3.37 -20.20
CA PRO A 376 -12.17 -2.08 -19.69
C PRO A 376 -11.22 -0.92 -20.01
N VAL A 377 -9.90 -1.17 -19.92
CA VAL A 377 -8.87 -0.18 -20.27
C VAL A 377 -8.93 0.16 -21.76
N LEU A 378 -9.02 -0.85 -22.63
CA LEU A 378 -9.15 -0.63 -24.08
C LEU A 378 -10.42 0.15 -24.44
N LEU A 379 -11.54 -0.18 -23.79
CA LEU A 379 -12.80 0.55 -23.96
C LEU A 379 -12.69 2.00 -23.49
N PHE A 380 -12.08 2.23 -22.32
CA PHE A 380 -11.81 3.57 -21.81
C PHE A 380 -10.93 4.37 -22.76
N THR A 381 -9.82 3.79 -23.24
CA THR A 381 -8.91 4.42 -24.21
C THR A 381 -9.63 4.76 -25.52
N LEU A 382 -10.51 3.88 -26.01
CA LEU A 382 -11.32 4.14 -27.20
C LEU A 382 -12.31 5.30 -26.97
N LEU A 383 -13.04 5.28 -25.85
CA LEU A 383 -14.01 6.32 -25.52
C LEU A 383 -13.34 7.69 -25.36
N ILE A 384 -12.22 7.75 -24.64
CA ILE A 384 -11.51 9.01 -24.42
C ILE A 384 -10.82 9.51 -25.69
N SER A 385 -10.37 8.62 -26.57
CA SER A 385 -9.86 8.95 -27.90
C SER A 385 -10.94 9.60 -28.78
N LEU A 386 -12.14 9.01 -28.82
CA LEU A 386 -13.27 9.54 -29.57
C LEU A 386 -13.70 10.89 -29.00
N LEU A 387 -13.83 11.00 -27.67
CA LEU A 387 -14.18 12.24 -26.99
C LEU A 387 -13.16 13.35 -27.25
N ALA A 388 -11.86 13.04 -27.17
CA ALA A 388 -10.78 13.96 -27.53
C ALA A 388 -10.91 14.41 -28.98
N SER A 389 -11.12 13.47 -29.91
CA SER A 389 -11.28 13.74 -31.35
C SER A 389 -12.43 14.68 -31.66
N ILE A 390 -13.56 14.48 -30.98
CA ILE A 390 -14.73 15.34 -31.10
C ILE A 390 -14.42 16.72 -30.52
N LEU A 391 -13.80 16.81 -29.34
CA LEU A 391 -13.45 18.08 -28.70
C LEU A 391 -12.57 18.96 -29.60
N PHE A 392 -11.45 18.42 -30.11
CA PHE A 392 -10.54 19.23 -30.93
C PHE A 392 -11.06 19.42 -32.37
N GLY A 393 -11.86 18.48 -32.89
CA GLY A 393 -12.47 18.57 -34.22
C GLY A 393 -13.67 19.52 -34.28
N ALA A 394 -14.43 19.66 -33.20
CA ALA A 394 -15.60 20.54 -33.13
C ALA A 394 -15.23 22.03 -33.20
N ILE A 395 -14.09 22.42 -32.62
CA ILE A 395 -13.61 23.82 -32.57
C ILE A 395 -13.50 24.45 -33.98
N PRO A 396 -12.80 23.86 -34.97
CA PRO A 396 -12.78 24.40 -36.33
C PRO A 396 -14.13 24.31 -37.04
N ILE A 397 -14.97 23.33 -36.73
CA ILE A 397 -16.29 23.15 -37.37
C ILE A 397 -17.24 24.29 -36.99
N PHE A 398 -17.38 24.60 -35.70
CA PHE A 398 -18.24 25.70 -35.28
C PHE A 398 -17.79 27.05 -35.85
N LYS A 399 -16.48 27.23 -36.04
CA LYS A 399 -15.89 28.47 -36.55
C LYS A 399 -15.99 28.63 -38.07
N TYR A 400 -15.78 27.56 -38.85
CA TYR A 400 -15.70 27.65 -40.32
C TYR A 400 -16.89 27.03 -41.07
N ALA A 401 -17.68 26.14 -40.44
CA ALA A 401 -18.91 25.63 -41.07
C ALA A 401 -20.10 26.59 -40.90
N GLY A 402 -20.03 27.52 -39.93
CA GLY A 402 -21.11 28.45 -39.59
C GLY A 402 -21.08 29.83 -40.26
N VAL A 403 -19.92 30.35 -40.68
CA VAL A 403 -19.76 31.78 -41.04
C VAL A 403 -19.61 31.98 -42.57
N HIS A 404 -20.65 32.57 -43.17
CA HIS A 404 -20.75 33.21 -44.49
C HIS A 404 -19.83 32.70 -45.62
N LEU A 405 -20.27 31.64 -46.30
CA LEU A 405 -19.79 31.22 -47.62
C LEU A 405 -20.00 32.27 -48.74
N SER A 406 -20.69 33.38 -48.47
CA SER A 406 -21.01 34.42 -49.46
C SER A 406 -19.96 35.52 -49.64
N THR A 407 -18.91 35.59 -48.80
CA THR A 407 -17.88 36.65 -48.91
C THR A 407 -16.55 36.18 -49.53
N GLY A 408 -16.31 34.88 -49.66
CA GLY A 408 -15.00 34.32 -50.06
C GLY A 408 -14.57 34.55 -51.52
N ILE A 409 -15.47 34.94 -52.43
CA ILE A 409 -15.16 35.13 -53.85
C ILE A 409 -14.84 36.60 -54.20
N ARG A 410 -15.13 37.55 -53.30
CA ARG A 410 -14.95 39.00 -53.54
C ARG A 410 -13.68 39.61 -52.94
N GLU A 411 -12.87 38.83 -52.21
CA GLU A 411 -11.73 39.32 -51.42
C GLU A 411 -10.35 39.14 -52.08
N GLY A 412 -10.27 39.01 -53.39
CA GLY A 412 -9.00 38.88 -54.13
C GLY A 412 -8.06 40.11 -54.10
N GLY A 413 -8.24 41.09 -53.20
CA GLY A 413 -7.37 42.28 -53.21
C GLY A 413 -7.37 43.24 -52.02
N ARG A 414 -8.23 43.11 -50.98
CA ARG A 414 -8.27 44.10 -49.87
C ARG A 414 -8.68 43.54 -48.50
N ALA A 415 -8.10 42.43 -48.04
CA ALA A 415 -8.34 41.93 -46.68
C ALA A 415 -7.03 41.63 -45.94
N LEU A 416 -6.29 42.69 -45.60
CA LEU A 416 -5.10 42.65 -44.72
C LEU A 416 -5.45 42.94 -43.24
N SER A 417 -6.72 43.06 -42.86
CA SER A 417 -7.11 43.16 -41.45
C SER A 417 -7.93 41.94 -41.02
N GLN A 418 -7.26 41.01 -40.34
CA GLN A 418 -7.86 39.89 -39.61
C GLN A 418 -8.92 40.39 -38.62
N SER A 419 -10.03 39.66 -38.46
CA SER A 419 -11.07 40.02 -37.50
C SER A 419 -10.56 39.86 -36.06
N ARG A 420 -10.79 40.87 -35.21
CA ARG A 420 -10.45 40.90 -33.77
C ARG A 420 -10.89 39.64 -33.00
N GLU A 421 -11.97 38.98 -33.42
CA GLU A 421 -12.46 37.74 -32.82
C GLU A 421 -11.52 36.54 -33.02
N GLN A 422 -10.79 36.47 -34.15
CA GLN A 422 -9.89 35.36 -34.45
C GLN A 422 -8.67 35.35 -33.53
N HIS A 423 -8.10 36.52 -33.24
CA HIS A 423 -7.07 36.67 -32.22
C HIS A 423 -7.61 36.33 -30.83
N ARG A 424 -8.84 36.73 -30.49
CA ARG A 424 -9.42 36.53 -29.16
C ARG A 424 -9.60 35.05 -28.81
N ALA A 425 -10.14 34.23 -29.72
CA ALA A 425 -10.34 32.79 -29.47
C ALA A 425 -9.01 32.02 -29.30
N ARG A 426 -7.99 32.34 -30.11
CA ARG A 426 -6.66 31.71 -29.97
C ARG A 426 -5.94 32.19 -28.70
N SER A 427 -6.01 33.48 -28.40
CA SER A 427 -5.44 34.01 -27.16
C SER A 427 -6.09 33.37 -25.94
N ILE A 428 -7.41 33.14 -25.94
CA ILE A 428 -8.09 32.40 -24.87
C ILE A 428 -7.57 30.96 -24.77
N LEU A 429 -7.44 30.25 -25.88
CA LEU A 429 -6.95 28.86 -25.89
C LEU A 429 -5.52 28.76 -25.33
N VAL A 430 -4.63 29.69 -25.72
CA VAL A 430 -3.25 29.76 -25.23
C VAL A 430 -3.23 30.15 -23.74
N VAL A 431 -4.06 31.10 -23.31
CA VAL A 431 -4.15 31.48 -21.89
C VAL A 431 -4.63 30.31 -21.04
N VAL A 432 -5.68 29.60 -21.45
CA VAL A 432 -6.17 28.40 -20.76
C VAL A 432 -5.08 27.34 -20.71
N GLN A 433 -4.42 27.06 -21.83
CA GLN A 433 -3.32 26.10 -21.89
C GLN A 433 -2.18 26.44 -20.92
N VAL A 434 -1.71 27.69 -20.94
CA VAL A 434 -0.64 28.17 -20.05
C VAL A 434 -1.08 28.11 -18.60
N ALA A 435 -2.33 28.48 -18.29
CA ALA A 435 -2.89 28.38 -16.95
C ALA A 435 -2.93 26.93 -16.44
N LEU A 436 -3.43 25.98 -17.24
CA LEU A 436 -3.47 24.56 -16.87
C LEU A 436 -2.06 23.99 -16.69
N ALA A 437 -1.11 24.34 -17.57
CA ALA A 437 0.28 23.93 -17.45
C ALA A 437 0.94 24.50 -16.19
N LEU A 438 0.70 25.77 -15.86
CA LEU A 438 1.18 26.41 -14.63
C LEU A 438 0.62 25.73 -13.39
N VAL A 439 -0.68 25.42 -13.35
CA VAL A 439 -1.29 24.72 -12.21
C VAL A 439 -0.63 23.35 -12.00
N LEU A 440 -0.47 22.54 -13.05
CA LEU A 440 0.21 21.24 -12.95
C LEU A 440 1.66 21.39 -12.50
N LEU A 441 2.38 22.39 -13.01
CA LEU A 441 3.77 22.65 -12.63
C LEU A 441 3.90 23.08 -11.17
N ILE A 442 3.00 23.94 -10.68
CA ILE A 442 2.93 24.37 -9.28
C ILE A 442 2.62 23.18 -8.38
N CYS A 443 1.61 22.36 -8.72
CA CYS A 443 1.26 21.15 -7.97
C CYS A 443 2.43 20.15 -7.93
N SER A 444 3.09 19.92 -9.07
CA SER A 444 4.25 19.03 -9.18
C SER A 444 5.43 19.56 -8.36
N GLY A 445 5.74 20.86 -8.48
CA GLY A 445 6.80 21.52 -7.73
C GLY A 445 6.57 21.50 -6.23
N LEU A 446 5.34 21.74 -5.78
CA LEU A 446 4.96 21.64 -4.37
C LEU A 446 5.11 20.21 -3.86
N MET A 447 4.68 19.20 -4.63
CA MET A 447 4.84 17.80 -4.26
C MET A 447 6.31 17.39 -4.17
N ILE A 448 7.14 17.84 -5.12
CA ILE A 448 8.60 17.62 -5.08
C ILE A 448 9.22 18.28 -3.85
N ARG A 449 8.79 19.49 -3.50
CA ARG A 449 9.22 20.18 -2.27
C ARG A 449 8.81 19.41 -1.02
N THR A 450 7.57 18.95 -0.95
CA THR A 450 7.04 18.16 0.17
C THR A 450 7.78 16.84 0.31
N PHE A 451 8.05 16.13 -0.78
CA PHE A 451 8.81 14.89 -0.75
C PHE A 451 10.26 15.11 -0.33
N ARG A 452 10.93 16.16 -0.84
CA ARG A 452 12.27 16.52 -0.37
C ARG A 452 12.28 16.86 1.12
N ALA A 453 11.24 17.53 1.61
CA ALA A 453 11.09 17.77 3.04
C ALA A 453 10.94 16.45 3.81
N LEU A 454 10.10 15.52 3.33
CA LEU A 454 9.91 14.20 3.94
C LEU A 454 11.19 13.33 3.94
N THR A 455 11.99 13.36 2.87
CA THR A 455 13.27 12.62 2.83
C THR A 455 14.33 13.21 3.76
N ASN A 456 14.17 14.47 4.15
CA ASN A 456 15.07 15.15 5.10
C ASN A 456 14.61 15.03 6.56
N VAL A 457 13.41 14.50 6.81
CA VAL A 457 12.97 14.19 8.17
C VAL A 457 13.90 13.11 8.73
N ASN A 458 14.48 13.38 9.91
CA ASN A 458 15.27 12.38 10.61
C ASN A 458 14.32 11.25 11.06
N PRO A 459 14.50 10.01 10.60
CA PRO A 459 13.62 8.92 10.97
C PRO A 459 13.81 8.45 12.43
N GLY A 460 14.82 8.98 13.14
CA GLY A 460 15.18 8.59 14.50
C GLY A 460 16.32 7.57 14.56
N PHE A 461 16.86 7.16 13.41
CA PHE A 461 18.02 6.27 13.28
C PHE A 461 18.96 6.75 12.17
N PHE A 462 20.22 6.33 12.22
CA PHE A 462 21.28 6.83 11.35
C PHE A 462 21.80 5.79 10.35
N GLY A 463 21.90 6.18 9.08
CA GLY A 463 22.55 5.40 8.01
C GLY A 463 21.86 4.07 7.71
N PRO A 464 20.58 4.05 7.27
CA PRO A 464 19.83 2.81 7.04
C PRO A 464 20.47 1.87 6.01
N ALA A 465 21.24 2.40 5.06
CA ALA A 465 21.96 1.59 4.06
C ALA A 465 23.12 0.76 4.67
N SER A 466 23.61 1.14 5.86
CA SER A 466 24.69 0.44 6.57
C SER A 466 24.18 -0.55 7.62
N LEU A 467 22.86 -0.71 7.75
CA LEU A 467 22.23 -1.60 8.71
C LEU A 467 21.68 -2.81 7.99
N GLN A 468 22.29 -3.98 8.20
CA GLN A 468 21.74 -5.26 7.80
C GLN A 468 20.80 -5.77 8.88
N THR A 469 19.61 -6.21 8.50
CA THR A 469 18.64 -6.77 9.44
C THR A 469 18.22 -8.18 9.03
N PHE A 470 17.78 -8.97 10.00
CA PHE A 470 17.08 -10.23 9.82
C PHE A 470 16.34 -10.59 11.11
N ARG A 471 15.40 -11.53 11.03
CA ARG A 471 14.62 -11.99 12.18
C ARG A 471 14.95 -13.44 12.50
N ILE A 472 14.91 -13.76 13.79
CA ILE A 472 14.99 -15.13 14.32
C ILE A 472 13.85 -15.32 15.31
N SER A 473 13.18 -16.47 15.22
CA SER A 473 12.24 -16.94 16.22
C SER A 473 12.78 -18.21 16.88
N ILE A 474 12.86 -18.22 18.20
CA ILE A 474 13.25 -19.39 19.00
C ILE A 474 11.97 -19.93 19.64
N PRO A 475 11.35 -21.02 19.17
CA PRO A 475 10.06 -21.49 19.70
C PRO A 475 10.19 -22.19 21.07
N SER A 476 9.09 -22.29 21.82
CA SER A 476 9.08 -22.79 23.21
C SER A 476 9.28 -24.29 23.29
N THR A 477 8.97 -24.97 22.19
CA THR A 477 9.27 -26.37 21.91
C THR A 477 10.78 -26.63 21.78
N MET A 478 11.58 -25.63 21.38
CA MET A 478 13.02 -25.75 21.21
C MET A 478 13.79 -25.37 22.48
N VAL A 479 13.40 -24.25 23.12
CA VAL A 479 14.03 -23.76 24.36
C VAL A 479 12.93 -23.37 25.34
N LYS A 480 12.72 -24.19 26.37
CA LYS A 480 11.62 -23.96 27.32
C LYS A 480 11.86 -22.78 28.26
N GLU A 481 13.10 -22.59 28.70
CA GLU A 481 13.46 -21.58 29.70
C GLU A 481 13.68 -20.20 29.06
N ASN A 482 13.00 -19.18 29.59
CA ASN A 482 13.05 -17.80 29.10
C ASN A 482 14.46 -17.18 29.16
N GLU A 483 15.19 -17.42 30.24
CA GLU A 483 16.56 -16.92 30.38
C GLU A 483 17.50 -17.54 29.34
N GLN A 484 17.34 -18.83 29.05
CA GLN A 484 18.15 -19.53 28.04
C GLN A 484 17.90 -19.00 26.63
N VAL A 485 16.67 -18.56 26.33
CA VAL A 485 16.34 -17.89 25.04
C VAL A 485 17.17 -16.62 24.90
N VAL A 486 17.17 -15.75 25.91
CA VAL A 486 17.88 -14.47 25.86
C VAL A 486 19.40 -14.67 25.85
N ARG A 487 19.92 -15.66 26.59
CA ARG A 487 21.34 -16.07 26.49
C ARG A 487 21.73 -16.54 25.09
N THR A 488 20.86 -17.30 24.43
CA THR A 488 21.08 -17.74 23.06
C THR A 488 21.11 -16.55 22.10
N GLN A 489 20.20 -15.58 22.27
CA GLN A 489 20.17 -14.36 21.46
C GLN A 489 21.41 -13.48 21.68
N GLU A 490 21.88 -13.33 22.93
CA GLU A 490 23.11 -12.62 23.26
C GLU A 490 24.34 -13.29 22.64
N GLU A 491 24.46 -14.63 22.72
CA GLU A 491 25.56 -15.37 22.10
C GLU A 491 25.57 -15.21 20.57
N ILE A 492 24.39 -15.20 19.93
CA ILE A 492 24.27 -14.86 18.51
C ILE A 492 24.79 -13.44 18.26
N LEU A 493 24.35 -12.45 19.06
CA LEU A 493 24.78 -11.06 18.95
C LEU A 493 26.31 -10.93 19.04
N HIS A 494 26.95 -11.60 19.99
CA HIS A 494 28.41 -11.58 20.15
C HIS A 494 29.14 -12.18 18.94
N ARG A 495 28.65 -13.29 18.38
CA ARG A 495 29.24 -13.90 17.18
C ARG A 495 29.10 -13.01 15.95
N LEU A 496 27.97 -12.32 15.81
CA LEU A 496 27.75 -11.36 14.73
C LEU A 496 28.67 -10.15 14.87
N ALA A 497 28.85 -9.64 16.09
CA ALA A 497 29.76 -8.55 16.38
C ALA A 497 31.23 -8.92 16.12
N ALA A 498 31.59 -10.20 16.23
CA ALA A 498 32.93 -10.71 15.94
C ALA A 498 33.26 -10.85 14.43
N ILE A 499 32.26 -10.72 13.54
CA ILE A 499 32.49 -10.81 12.09
C ILE A 499 33.33 -9.60 11.62
N PRO A 500 34.44 -9.81 10.89
CA PRO A 500 35.25 -8.71 10.37
C PRO A 500 34.44 -7.73 9.51
N GLY A 501 34.51 -6.44 9.89
CA GLY A 501 33.77 -5.35 9.23
C GLY A 501 32.40 -5.05 9.84
N VAL A 502 32.00 -5.73 10.92
CA VAL A 502 30.87 -5.34 11.76
C VAL A 502 31.33 -4.31 12.79
N GLY A 503 30.64 -3.17 12.86
CA GLY A 503 30.91 -2.12 13.85
C GLY A 503 30.14 -2.33 15.16
N SER A 504 28.89 -2.77 15.05
CA SER A 504 28.02 -3.08 16.19
C SER A 504 26.84 -3.96 15.76
N ALA A 505 26.27 -4.67 16.72
CA ALA A 505 25.07 -5.48 16.53
C ALA A 505 24.13 -5.29 17.73
N GLY A 506 22.82 -5.33 17.49
CA GLY A 506 21.80 -5.13 18.52
C GLY A 506 20.51 -5.88 18.19
N ILE A 507 19.64 -6.03 19.19
CA ILE A 507 18.39 -6.78 19.09
C ILE A 507 17.20 -5.87 19.39
N VAL A 508 16.11 -6.02 18.63
CA VAL A 508 14.81 -5.41 18.92
C VAL A 508 13.67 -6.38 18.60
N SER A 509 12.59 -6.35 19.38
CA SER A 509 11.34 -7.09 19.10
C SER A 509 10.77 -6.84 17.69
N VAL A 510 10.61 -5.56 17.31
CA VAL A 510 10.06 -5.14 16.01
C VAL A 510 10.91 -4.01 15.45
N LEU A 511 11.29 -4.12 14.17
CA LEU A 511 12.05 -3.08 13.48
C LEU A 511 11.17 -1.84 13.25
N PRO A 512 11.73 -0.63 13.30
CA PRO A 512 11.02 0.56 12.83
C PRO A 512 10.56 0.39 11.37
N MET A 513 9.41 0.95 11.02
CA MET A 513 8.85 0.98 9.66
C MET A 513 8.43 -0.37 9.07
N THR A 514 8.46 -1.46 9.83
CA THR A 514 7.87 -2.75 9.40
C THR A 514 6.38 -2.88 9.69
N PHE A 515 5.78 -1.89 10.38
CA PHE A 515 4.43 -1.92 10.96
C PHE A 515 4.24 -3.10 11.95
N GLY A 516 3.62 -2.82 13.10
CA GLY A 516 3.37 -3.83 14.15
C GLY A 516 4.07 -3.54 15.48
N GLY A 517 4.03 -4.52 16.36
CA GLY A 517 4.41 -4.39 17.76
C GLY A 517 3.22 -4.05 18.65
N TRP A 518 3.48 -4.05 19.95
CA TRP A 518 2.41 -4.04 20.95
C TRP A 518 2.05 -2.60 21.32
N HIS A 519 0.76 -2.37 21.57
CA HIS A 519 0.19 -1.06 21.84
C HIS A 519 -0.66 -1.16 23.09
N ASP A 520 -0.05 -0.87 24.22
CA ASP A 520 -0.63 -1.17 25.52
C ASP A 520 -0.68 0.08 26.42
N PRO A 521 -1.62 0.11 27.37
CA PRO A 521 -1.71 1.20 28.33
C PRO A 521 -0.47 1.27 29.21
N VAL A 522 -0.04 2.50 29.53
CA VAL A 522 1.08 2.75 30.46
C VAL A 522 0.59 3.60 31.62
N PHE A 523 0.53 3.01 32.81
CA PHE A 523 0.13 3.67 34.04
C PHE A 523 1.31 4.38 34.68
N ILE A 524 1.08 5.58 35.21
CA ILE A 524 2.10 6.43 35.83
C ILE A 524 1.94 6.42 37.35
N GLU A 525 3.06 6.31 38.07
CA GLU A 525 3.06 6.34 39.53
C GLU A 525 2.56 7.70 40.04
N ASN A 526 1.66 7.68 41.03
CA ASN A 526 0.99 8.85 41.59
C ASN A 526 0.04 9.59 40.63
N HIS A 527 -0.35 8.97 39.51
CA HIS A 527 -1.47 9.43 38.70
C HIS A 527 -2.75 8.68 39.08
N THR A 528 -3.77 9.41 39.53
CA THR A 528 -5.07 8.84 39.87
C THR A 528 -5.93 8.80 38.62
N TYR A 529 -6.02 7.62 38.02
CA TYR A 529 -6.97 7.34 36.94
C TYR A 529 -8.37 7.19 37.54
N ALA A 530 -9.39 7.77 36.91
CA ALA A 530 -10.76 7.49 37.28
C ALA A 530 -11.06 5.99 37.10
N GLU A 531 -12.03 5.47 37.86
CA GLU A 531 -12.40 4.06 37.75
C GLU A 531 -12.94 3.75 36.34
N GLY A 532 -12.18 2.99 35.55
CA GLY A 532 -12.48 2.67 34.14
C GLY A 532 -11.67 3.47 33.11
N GLU A 533 -10.89 4.48 33.54
CA GLU A 533 -10.04 5.28 32.66
C GLU A 533 -8.77 4.51 32.27
N LEU A 534 -8.52 4.38 30.96
CA LEU A 534 -7.25 3.89 30.43
C LEU A 534 -6.30 5.04 30.09
N PRO A 535 -5.01 4.93 30.45
CA PRO A 535 -4.02 5.82 29.89
C PRO A 535 -3.91 5.62 28.37
N PRO A 536 -3.41 6.63 27.63
CA PRO A 536 -3.14 6.47 26.21
C PRO A 536 -2.23 5.27 25.92
N LEU A 537 -2.56 4.52 24.87
CA LEU A 537 -1.75 3.38 24.43
C LEU A 537 -0.37 3.86 23.96
N ARG A 538 0.66 3.09 24.30
CA ARG A 538 2.06 3.33 23.91
C ARG A 538 2.61 2.13 23.17
N THR A 539 3.46 2.39 22.18
CA THR A 539 4.11 1.32 21.43
C THR A 539 5.25 0.74 22.25
N PHE A 540 5.32 -0.58 22.37
CA PHE A 540 6.38 -1.26 23.12
C PHE A 540 7.50 -1.73 22.20
N ARG A 541 8.74 -1.54 22.66
CA ARG A 541 9.95 -2.01 21.99
C ARG A 541 10.88 -2.68 23.00
N PHE A 542 10.98 -3.99 22.94
CA PHE A 542 11.94 -4.74 23.73
C PHE A 542 13.30 -4.73 23.03
N VAL A 543 14.37 -4.34 23.72
CA VAL A 543 15.67 -4.04 23.10
C VAL A 543 16.85 -4.62 23.89
N SER A 544 17.92 -5.00 23.18
CA SER A 544 19.22 -5.23 23.81
C SER A 544 19.92 -3.91 24.16
N PRO A 545 20.89 -3.91 25.08
CA PRO A 545 21.68 -2.73 25.45
C PRO A 545 22.33 -2.02 24.25
N GLU A 546 22.83 -2.78 23.28
CA GLU A 546 23.58 -2.29 22.11
C GLU A 546 22.69 -1.76 21.00
N TYR A 547 21.37 -2.01 21.05
CA TYR A 547 20.46 -1.71 19.95
C TYR A 547 20.48 -0.23 19.57
N LEU A 548 20.29 0.68 20.52
CA LEU A 548 20.21 2.12 20.26
C LEU A 548 21.51 2.67 19.66
N ASP A 549 22.66 2.17 20.10
CA ASP A 549 23.97 2.54 19.53
C ASP A 549 24.16 1.95 18.14
N THR A 550 23.66 0.73 17.93
CA THR A 550 23.69 0.08 16.63
C THR A 550 22.84 0.82 15.62
N VAL A 551 21.62 1.23 15.94
CA VAL A 551 20.76 2.02 15.02
C VAL A 551 21.14 3.51 14.98
N GLY A 552 21.88 3.99 15.96
CA GLY A 552 22.30 5.40 16.06
C GLY A 552 21.19 6.33 16.57
N THR A 553 20.26 5.82 17.37
CA THR A 553 19.24 6.62 18.04
C THR A 553 19.84 7.26 19.29
N PRO A 554 19.80 8.60 19.44
CA PRO A 554 20.49 9.27 20.55
C PRO A 554 19.79 9.02 21.89
N LEU A 555 20.59 8.95 22.95
CA LEU A 555 20.11 9.04 24.33
C LEU A 555 20.01 10.53 24.70
N VAL A 556 18.81 10.99 25.00
CA VAL A 556 18.51 12.40 25.32
C VAL A 556 18.83 12.71 26.79
N ALA A 557 18.49 11.79 27.70
CA ALA A 557 18.75 11.92 29.13
C ALA A 557 18.90 10.55 29.81
N GLY A 558 19.63 10.50 30.92
CA GLY A 558 19.76 9.30 31.76
C GLY A 558 20.81 8.30 31.24
N ARG A 559 20.49 7.01 31.34
CA ARG A 559 21.35 5.88 30.92
C ARG A 559 20.57 4.88 30.06
N ARG A 560 21.30 4.01 29.36
CA ARG A 560 20.73 2.88 28.63
C ARG A 560 20.46 1.68 29.56
N ILE A 561 19.60 0.77 29.09
CA ILE A 561 19.42 -0.57 29.66
C ILE A 561 20.71 -1.37 29.47
N THR A 562 21.07 -2.19 30.45
CA THR A 562 22.26 -3.04 30.45
C THR A 562 21.89 -4.53 30.53
N TRP A 563 22.83 -5.42 30.20
CA TRP A 563 22.65 -6.86 30.42
C TRP A 563 22.45 -7.20 31.90
N ASN A 564 23.06 -6.43 32.80
CA ASN A 564 22.83 -6.58 34.24
C ASN A 564 21.38 -6.24 34.62
N ASP A 565 20.78 -5.19 34.03
CA ASP A 565 19.35 -4.90 34.23
C ASP A 565 18.46 -6.05 33.71
N THR A 566 18.84 -6.65 32.58
CA THR A 566 18.10 -7.75 31.93
C THR A 566 18.17 -9.06 32.73
N TYR A 567 19.37 -9.54 33.07
CA TYR A 567 19.55 -10.82 33.76
C TYR A 567 19.21 -10.79 35.25
N LYS A 568 19.43 -9.66 35.93
CA LYS A 568 18.91 -9.46 37.29
C LYS A 568 17.46 -9.00 37.31
N LYS A 569 16.86 -8.82 36.13
CA LYS A 569 15.46 -8.41 35.92
C LYS A 569 15.08 -7.17 36.74
N ILE A 570 16.00 -6.21 36.79
CA ILE A 570 15.80 -4.96 37.51
C ILE A 570 14.62 -4.23 36.84
N PRO A 571 13.62 -3.75 37.60
CA PRO A 571 12.42 -3.15 37.02
C PRO A 571 12.73 -1.75 36.47
N VAL A 572 13.25 -1.71 35.24
CA VAL A 572 13.62 -0.48 34.53
C VAL A 572 12.98 -0.40 33.15
N ALA A 573 12.84 0.82 32.65
CA ALA A 573 12.36 1.15 31.31
C ALA A 573 13.08 2.37 30.74
N MET A 574 12.98 2.58 29.44
CA MET A 574 13.27 3.88 28.83
C MET A 574 12.05 4.35 28.05
N VAL A 575 11.91 5.65 27.84
CA VAL A 575 10.79 6.24 27.08
C VAL A 575 11.30 7.10 25.95
N SER A 576 10.53 7.27 24.88
CA SER A 576 10.84 8.26 23.84
C SER A 576 10.68 9.69 24.35
N GLU A 577 11.35 10.62 23.67
CA GLU A 577 11.37 12.04 24.04
C GLU A 577 9.97 12.66 24.02
N ASN A 578 9.14 12.31 23.04
CA ASN A 578 7.75 12.75 22.95
C ASN A 578 6.90 12.28 24.15
N VAL A 579 7.07 11.05 24.65
CA VAL A 579 6.40 10.55 25.87
C VAL A 579 6.86 11.35 27.08
N ALA A 580 8.17 11.61 27.17
CA ALA A 580 8.71 12.38 28.29
C ALA A 580 8.17 13.83 28.31
N ARG A 581 8.06 14.46 27.14
CA ARG A 581 7.49 15.80 26.97
C ARG A 581 5.98 15.84 27.21
N GLU A 582 5.25 14.83 26.73
CA GLU A 582 3.79 14.73 26.91
C GLU A 582 3.43 14.61 28.40
N LEU A 583 4.11 13.71 29.13
CA LEU A 583 3.74 13.35 30.50
C LEU A 583 4.41 14.21 31.57
N TRP A 584 5.65 14.67 31.33
CA TRP A 584 6.43 15.40 32.33
C TRP A 584 7.03 16.72 31.80
N HIS A 585 6.56 17.22 30.66
CA HIS A 585 6.93 18.50 30.01
C HIS A 585 8.38 18.61 29.50
N TYR A 586 9.36 18.00 30.17
CA TYR A 586 10.78 18.04 29.79
C TYR A 586 11.42 16.64 29.89
N PRO A 587 12.34 16.26 28.96
CA PRO A 587 12.93 14.92 28.94
C PRO A 587 13.56 14.48 30.26
N ALA A 588 14.37 15.34 30.90
CA ALA A 588 15.05 14.99 32.16
C ALA A 588 14.08 14.77 33.34
N ALA A 589 12.84 15.27 33.27
CA ALA A 589 11.82 15.11 34.31
C ALA A 589 11.37 13.65 34.48
N ALA A 590 11.44 12.89 33.39
CA ALA A 590 10.96 11.53 33.32
C ALA A 590 11.88 10.58 34.11
N LEU A 591 13.15 10.94 34.30
CA LEU A 591 14.11 10.11 35.00
C LEU A 591 13.70 9.89 36.46
N GLY A 592 13.78 8.64 36.93
CA GLY A 592 13.38 8.25 38.28
C GLY A 592 11.86 8.15 38.49
N LYS A 593 11.04 8.54 37.50
CA LYS A 593 9.59 8.28 37.52
C LYS A 593 9.34 6.81 37.26
N ARG A 594 8.19 6.32 37.72
CA ARG A 594 7.83 4.91 37.58
C ARG A 594 6.58 4.73 36.74
N ILE A 595 6.61 3.68 35.92
CA ILE A 595 5.52 3.27 35.04
C ILE A 595 5.24 1.77 35.18
N ARG A 596 4.03 1.33 34.84
CA ARG A 596 3.66 -0.11 34.76
C ARG A 596 2.63 -0.35 33.66
N VAL A 597 2.50 -1.59 33.22
CA VAL A 597 1.58 -1.97 32.11
C VAL A 597 0.26 -2.50 32.66
N ALA A 598 0.31 -3.42 33.63
CA ALA A 598 -0.88 -3.93 34.32
C ALA A 598 -0.88 -3.65 35.83
N SER A 599 -2.05 -3.79 36.44
CA SER A 599 -2.24 -3.51 37.88
C SER A 599 -1.45 -4.45 38.81
N LYS A 600 -1.05 -5.62 38.32
CA LYS A 600 -0.25 -6.62 39.04
C LYS A 600 1.25 -6.58 38.68
N ASP A 601 1.63 -5.74 37.71
CA ASP A 601 3.01 -5.66 37.25
C ASP A 601 3.85 -4.80 38.19
N ASP A 602 5.17 -5.04 38.15
CA ASP A 602 6.14 -4.26 38.90
C ASP A 602 6.20 -2.81 38.39
N TRP A 603 6.32 -1.87 39.33
CA TRP A 603 6.64 -0.48 38.99
C TRP A 603 8.07 -0.38 38.46
N ARG A 604 8.21 0.12 37.23
CA ARG A 604 9.49 0.20 36.52
C ARG A 604 9.99 1.63 36.46
N GLU A 605 11.21 1.84 36.93
CA GLU A 605 11.86 3.14 36.91
C GLU A 605 12.31 3.51 35.49
N ILE A 606 11.98 4.73 35.06
CA ILE A 606 12.49 5.29 33.82
C ILE A 606 13.94 5.72 34.05
N VAL A 607 14.86 4.96 33.46
CA VAL A 607 16.30 5.19 33.60
C VAL A 607 16.90 5.97 32.44
N GLY A 608 16.17 6.11 31.33
CA GLY A 608 16.63 6.80 30.14
C GLY A 608 15.50 7.38 29.29
N VAL A 609 15.82 8.46 28.58
CA VAL A 609 14.96 9.04 27.55
C VAL A 609 15.68 8.98 26.21
N VAL A 610 15.01 8.42 25.21
CA VAL A 610 15.55 8.08 23.89
C VAL A 610 14.99 9.03 22.85
N GLY A 611 15.77 9.38 21.84
CA GLY A 611 15.32 10.22 20.73
C GLY A 611 14.10 9.62 20.01
N ASP A 612 13.25 10.51 19.49
CA ASP A 612 12.02 10.13 18.80
C ASP A 612 12.28 9.33 17.51
N VAL A 613 11.47 8.29 17.28
CA VAL A 613 11.55 7.42 16.10
C VAL A 613 10.23 7.46 15.34
N HIS A 614 10.32 7.64 14.02
CA HIS A 614 9.18 7.58 13.11
C HIS A 614 8.85 6.13 12.75
N ASP A 615 8.33 5.38 13.73
CA ASP A 615 8.09 3.94 13.62
C ASP A 615 7.04 3.59 12.55
N GLU A 616 5.99 4.40 12.41
CA GLU A 616 4.94 4.22 11.37
C GLU A 616 5.25 4.91 10.03
N GLY A 617 6.50 5.35 9.84
CA GLY A 617 6.97 6.04 8.65
C GLY A 617 7.05 7.56 8.78
N VAL A 618 7.94 8.17 7.99
CA VAL A 618 8.32 9.59 8.10
C VAL A 618 7.22 10.60 7.76
N SER A 619 6.11 10.14 7.16
CA SER A 619 4.94 10.98 6.89
C SER A 619 4.00 11.14 8.08
N LYS A 620 4.17 10.35 9.14
CA LYS A 620 3.39 10.42 10.37
C LYS A 620 4.22 11.06 11.49
N PRO A 621 3.57 11.62 12.53
CA PRO A 621 4.26 12.03 13.74
C PRO A 621 5.08 10.89 14.34
N ALA A 622 6.17 11.22 15.06
CA ALA A 622 6.95 10.21 15.76
C ALA A 622 6.08 9.47 16.78
N THR A 623 6.24 8.15 16.83
CA THR A 623 5.41 7.27 17.66
C THR A 623 5.81 7.40 19.13
N THR A 624 4.86 7.30 20.05
CA THR A 624 5.13 7.30 21.50
C THR A 624 5.56 5.89 21.93
N ILE A 625 6.85 5.73 22.26
CA ILE A 625 7.48 4.43 22.46
C ILE A 625 7.96 4.27 23.90
N VAL A 626 7.72 3.10 24.48
CA VAL A 626 8.38 2.63 25.70
C VAL A 626 9.31 1.47 25.36
N TYR A 627 10.57 1.59 25.79
CA TYR A 627 11.60 0.60 25.59
C TYR A 627 11.77 -0.26 26.83
N TRP A 628 11.71 -1.57 26.63
CA TRP A 628 11.75 -2.58 27.68
C TRP A 628 12.97 -3.51 27.52
N PRO A 629 13.49 -4.13 28.60
CA PRO A 629 14.51 -5.18 28.50
C PRO A 629 14.02 -6.43 27.75
N LEU A 630 14.91 -7.30 27.26
CA LEU A 630 14.52 -8.55 26.58
C LEU A 630 13.97 -9.65 27.52
N LEU A 631 14.25 -9.53 28.83
CA LEU A 631 13.86 -10.46 29.89
C LEU A 631 13.41 -9.67 31.11
N MET A 632 12.26 -10.01 31.70
CA MET A 632 11.80 -9.42 32.95
C MET A 632 10.76 -10.29 33.67
N ASP A 633 10.54 -10.01 34.96
CA ASP A 633 9.47 -10.62 35.77
C ASP A 633 8.25 -9.70 35.88
N HIS A 634 7.07 -10.28 36.17
CA HIS A 634 5.80 -9.58 36.40
C HIS A 634 5.51 -8.48 35.37
N PHE A 635 5.32 -8.90 34.11
CA PHE A 635 4.99 -8.01 33.01
C PHE A 635 3.81 -8.58 32.24
N GLU A 636 2.79 -7.76 31.98
CA GLU A 636 1.53 -8.19 31.36
C GLU A 636 0.86 -9.37 32.09
N SER A 637 0.99 -9.42 33.41
CA SER A 637 0.49 -10.52 34.27
C SER A 637 1.18 -11.88 34.07
N ASP A 638 2.29 -11.96 33.32
CA ASP A 638 3.15 -13.14 33.26
C ASP A 638 4.23 -13.08 34.37
N ASP A 639 4.52 -14.23 34.99
CA ASP A 639 5.54 -14.34 36.06
C ASP A 639 6.94 -13.99 35.54
N THR A 640 7.31 -14.51 34.37
CA THR A 640 8.56 -14.19 33.67
C THR A 640 8.28 -14.12 32.18
N MET A 641 8.67 -13.03 31.56
CA MET A 641 8.45 -12.75 30.15
C MET A 641 9.79 -12.61 29.42
N SER A 642 9.89 -13.20 28.23
CA SER A 642 11.02 -13.01 27.32
C SER A 642 10.57 -12.83 25.88
N MET A 643 11.33 -12.05 25.12
CA MET A 643 11.12 -11.92 23.68
C MET A 643 11.75 -13.10 22.94
N ARG A 644 10.92 -13.90 22.29
CA ARG A 644 11.36 -15.15 21.63
C ARG A 644 11.48 -14.99 20.12
N GLU A 645 10.75 -14.04 19.56
CA GLU A 645 10.90 -13.54 18.19
C GLU A 645 11.53 -12.15 18.23
N VAL A 646 12.70 -12.02 17.61
CA VAL A 646 13.45 -10.77 17.62
C VAL A 646 14.11 -10.51 16.26
N ALA A 647 14.29 -9.23 15.96
CA ALA A 647 15.10 -8.76 14.86
C ALA A 647 16.52 -8.44 15.34
N PHE A 648 17.51 -8.96 14.64
CA PHE A 648 18.90 -8.56 14.76
C PHE A 648 19.17 -7.42 13.78
N VAL A 649 19.89 -6.41 14.26
CA VAL A 649 20.39 -5.29 13.47
C VAL A 649 21.90 -5.31 13.55
N ILE A 650 22.58 -5.25 12.40
CA ILE A 650 24.04 -5.24 12.31
C ILE A 650 24.47 -4.02 11.52
N ARG A 651 25.31 -3.18 12.12
CA ARG A 651 25.96 -2.07 11.42
C ARG A 651 27.24 -2.56 10.74
N SER A 652 27.27 -2.54 9.41
CA SER A 652 28.44 -2.91 8.62
C SER A 652 28.50 -2.15 7.29
N SER A 653 29.73 -1.83 6.85
CA SER A 653 29.99 -1.33 5.50
C SER A 653 29.77 -2.39 4.40
N ARG A 654 29.63 -3.68 4.78
CA ARG A 654 29.41 -4.81 3.86
C ARG A 654 27.92 -5.17 3.68
N THR A 655 27.01 -4.35 4.22
CA THR A 655 25.55 -4.55 4.16
C THR A 655 25.09 -4.81 2.72
N GLY A 656 24.20 -5.81 2.54
CA GLY A 656 23.70 -6.23 1.23
C GLY A 656 24.64 -7.12 0.40
N SER A 657 25.89 -7.35 0.83
CA SER A 657 26.79 -8.30 0.14
C SER A 657 26.39 -9.75 0.42
N GLN A 658 26.29 -10.58 -0.63
CA GLN A 658 26.01 -12.01 -0.47
C GLN A 658 27.09 -12.73 0.37
N SER A 659 28.35 -12.30 0.29
CA SER A 659 29.45 -12.84 1.11
C SER A 659 29.20 -12.61 2.60
N PHE A 660 28.80 -11.38 2.95
CA PHE A 660 28.50 -11.00 4.33
C PHE A 660 27.27 -11.74 4.86
N LEU A 661 26.22 -11.88 4.05
CA LEU A 661 25.04 -12.66 4.44
C LEU A 661 25.37 -14.14 4.70
N ASN A 662 26.31 -14.72 3.95
CA ASN A 662 26.76 -16.09 4.20
C ASN A 662 27.52 -16.21 5.53
N GLU A 663 28.39 -15.25 5.85
CA GLU A 663 29.10 -15.20 7.15
C GLU A 663 28.12 -15.03 8.33
N VAL A 664 27.13 -14.13 8.18
CA VAL A 664 26.05 -13.94 9.17
C VAL A 664 25.26 -15.23 9.38
N ARG A 665 24.90 -15.94 8.30
CA ARG A 665 24.20 -17.21 8.37
C ARG A 665 25.03 -18.29 9.07
N GLN A 666 26.32 -18.38 8.74
CA GLN A 666 27.24 -19.32 9.40
C GLN A 666 27.42 -19.02 10.89
N ALA A 667 27.48 -17.75 11.28
CA ALA A 667 27.59 -17.35 12.68
C ALA A 667 26.37 -17.85 13.50
N VAL A 668 25.15 -17.67 12.98
CA VAL A 668 23.91 -18.17 13.60
C VAL A 668 23.87 -19.70 13.61
N TRP A 669 24.13 -20.34 12.47
CA TRP A 669 24.04 -21.80 12.33
C TRP A 669 25.14 -22.56 13.07
N SER A 670 26.27 -21.92 13.38
CA SER A 670 27.29 -22.49 14.26
C SER A 670 26.78 -22.74 15.68
N LEU A 671 25.77 -21.98 16.12
CA LEU A 671 25.13 -22.16 17.41
C LEU A 671 23.98 -23.15 17.31
N ASN A 672 23.09 -22.96 16.34
CA ASN A 672 21.99 -23.87 16.08
C ASN A 672 21.60 -23.84 14.60
N PRO A 673 21.79 -24.95 13.86
CA PRO A 673 21.46 -25.00 12.43
C PRO A 673 19.95 -24.88 12.16
N ASN A 674 19.10 -25.13 13.17
CA ASN A 674 17.65 -25.05 13.07
C ASN A 674 17.06 -23.64 13.26
N LEU A 675 17.90 -22.61 13.33
CA LEU A 675 17.48 -21.21 13.39
C LEU A 675 17.52 -20.57 12.00
N PRO A 676 16.40 -20.47 11.28
CA PRO A 676 16.35 -19.76 10.03
C PRO A 676 16.47 -18.25 10.22
N LEU A 677 17.01 -17.56 9.22
CA LEU A 677 17.03 -16.10 9.14
C LEU A 677 15.90 -15.65 8.21
N ALA A 678 14.86 -14.97 8.73
CA ALA A 678 13.83 -14.33 7.90
C ALA A 678 14.14 -12.88 7.58
N ASP A 679 13.38 -12.38 6.59
CA ASP A 679 13.23 -10.96 6.26
C ASP A 679 14.60 -10.26 6.19
N VAL A 680 15.54 -10.95 5.55
CA VAL A 680 16.94 -10.54 5.47
C VAL A 680 17.05 -9.36 4.49
N HIS A 681 16.92 -8.16 5.03
CA HIS A 681 16.94 -6.92 4.26
C HIS A 681 17.80 -5.85 4.95
N PRO A 682 18.47 -4.97 4.18
CA PRO A 682 18.99 -3.73 4.72
C PRO A 682 17.86 -2.86 5.28
N MET A 683 18.10 -2.08 6.33
CA MET A 683 17.10 -1.17 6.90
C MET A 683 16.57 -0.15 5.89
N ASP A 684 17.40 0.21 4.89
CA ASP A 684 17.04 1.06 3.75
C ASP A 684 15.87 0.50 2.92
N PHE A 685 15.69 -0.82 2.89
CA PHE A 685 14.54 -1.45 2.26
C PHE A 685 13.23 -1.03 2.92
N PHE A 686 13.15 -1.11 4.26
CA PHE A 686 11.94 -0.72 5.01
C PHE A 686 11.70 0.78 4.94
N TYR A 687 12.77 1.58 5.01
CA TYR A 687 12.69 3.03 4.83
C TYR A 687 12.09 3.39 3.46
N LYS A 688 12.61 2.86 2.37
CA LYS A 688 12.09 3.09 1.01
C LYS A 688 10.67 2.55 0.83
N ARG A 689 10.37 1.37 1.41
CA ARG A 689 9.03 0.78 1.39
C ARG A 689 8.00 1.68 2.08
N SER A 690 8.34 2.27 3.22
CA SER A 690 7.45 3.22 3.94
C SER A 690 7.10 4.46 3.09
N MET A 691 8.01 4.88 2.21
CA MET A 691 7.81 6.04 1.34
C MET A 691 7.20 5.70 -0.03
N ALA A 692 7.04 4.42 -0.37
CA ALA A 692 6.69 3.95 -1.71
C ALA A 692 5.41 4.63 -2.26
N ARG A 693 4.38 4.80 -1.43
CA ARG A 693 3.11 5.44 -1.81
C ARG A 693 3.30 6.91 -2.18
N THR A 694 4.06 7.65 -1.37
CA THR A 694 4.37 9.07 -1.59
C THR A 694 5.27 9.25 -2.80
N SER A 695 6.30 8.40 -2.94
CA SER A 695 7.20 8.37 -4.10
C SER A 695 6.45 8.08 -5.39
N PHE A 696 5.54 7.10 -5.40
CA PHE A 696 4.73 6.77 -6.58
C PHE A 696 3.89 7.96 -7.03
N THR A 697 3.19 8.61 -6.10
CA THR A 697 2.38 9.82 -6.38
C THR A 697 3.23 10.95 -6.93
N LEU A 698 4.42 11.18 -6.36
CA LEU A 698 5.35 12.19 -6.84
C LEU A 698 5.86 11.89 -8.25
N ILE A 699 6.26 10.65 -8.54
CA ILE A 699 6.78 10.27 -9.86
C ILE A 699 5.68 10.50 -10.90
N MET A 700 4.45 10.05 -10.63
CA MET A 700 3.33 10.24 -11.54
C MET A 700 2.99 11.72 -11.75
N LEU A 701 2.94 12.53 -10.69
CA LEU A 701 2.65 13.96 -10.80
C LEU A 701 3.79 14.72 -11.49
N GLY A 702 5.04 14.38 -11.19
CA GLY A 702 6.22 14.94 -11.86
C GLY A 702 6.23 14.65 -13.35
N VAL A 703 5.91 13.40 -13.75
CA VAL A 703 5.73 13.04 -15.16
C VAL A 703 4.60 13.85 -15.80
N ALA A 704 3.45 13.97 -15.14
CA ALA A 704 2.32 14.76 -15.64
C ALA A 704 2.68 16.26 -15.80
N GLY A 705 3.38 16.84 -14.83
CA GLY A 705 3.87 18.22 -14.88
C GLY A 705 4.88 18.46 -15.99
N CYS A 706 5.87 17.56 -16.16
CA CYS A 706 6.83 17.62 -17.26
C CYS A 706 6.15 17.50 -18.62
N MET A 707 5.17 16.58 -18.76
CA MET A 707 4.39 16.44 -19.99
C MET A 707 3.57 17.70 -20.28
N ALA A 708 2.89 18.26 -19.29
CA ALA A 708 2.13 19.50 -19.42
C ALA A 708 3.02 20.67 -19.88
N LEU A 709 4.24 20.77 -19.32
CA LEU A 709 5.22 21.78 -19.71
C LEU A 709 5.66 21.60 -21.16
N LEU A 710 6.06 20.38 -21.56
CA LEU A 710 6.49 20.07 -22.93
C LEU A 710 5.37 20.36 -23.94
N LEU A 711 4.15 19.92 -23.65
CA LEU A 711 2.98 20.20 -24.47
C LEU A 711 2.67 21.71 -24.50
N GLY A 712 2.85 22.42 -23.38
CA GLY A 712 2.80 23.88 -23.29
C GLY A 712 3.74 24.56 -24.29
N VAL A 713 5.02 24.19 -24.27
CA VAL A 713 6.06 24.74 -25.16
C VAL A 713 5.74 24.45 -26.62
N VAL A 714 5.34 23.21 -26.95
CA VAL A 714 4.96 22.83 -28.32
C VAL A 714 3.76 23.64 -28.81
N GLY A 715 2.76 23.86 -27.95
CA GLY A 715 1.58 24.68 -28.28
C GLY A 715 1.92 26.13 -28.56
N ILE A 716 2.73 26.74 -27.69
CA ILE A 716 3.20 28.13 -27.86
C ILE A 716 4.05 28.26 -29.13
N TYR A 717 4.98 27.34 -29.36
CA TYR A 717 5.79 27.34 -30.57
C TYR A 717 4.91 27.22 -31.83
N GLY A 718 3.92 26.33 -31.83
CA GLY A 718 2.97 26.19 -32.94
C GLY A 718 2.19 27.49 -33.23
N VAL A 719 1.86 28.27 -32.20
CA VAL A 719 1.24 29.60 -32.36
C VAL A 719 2.21 30.62 -32.94
N ILE A 720 3.43 30.69 -32.38
CA ILE A 720 4.44 31.69 -32.76
C ILE A 720 4.95 31.44 -34.18
N ALA A 721 5.34 30.20 -34.51
CA ALA A 721 5.81 29.81 -35.84
C ALA A 721 4.79 30.17 -36.92
N TYR A 722 3.51 29.97 -36.64
CA TYR A 722 2.43 30.39 -37.55
C TYR A 722 2.35 31.91 -37.70
N SER A 723 2.39 32.66 -36.60
CA SER A 723 2.33 34.13 -36.63
C SER A 723 3.49 34.73 -37.42
N VAL A 724 4.66 34.09 -37.40
CA VAL A 724 5.82 34.47 -38.18
C VAL A 724 5.61 34.14 -39.66
N SER A 725 5.11 32.93 -39.99
CA SER A 725 4.81 32.52 -41.38
C SER A 725 3.71 33.32 -42.07
N GLN A 726 2.86 34.03 -41.31
CA GLN A 726 1.87 34.95 -41.88
C GLN A 726 2.43 36.36 -42.11
N ARG A 727 3.55 36.71 -41.46
CA ARG A 727 4.22 38.02 -41.61
C ARG A 727 5.26 38.04 -42.73
N THR A 728 5.82 36.88 -43.07
CA THR A 728 6.69 36.62 -44.24
C THR A 728 5.86 36.10 -45.40
#